data_AF-A0A2N0NJZ9-F1
#
_entry.id   AF-A0A2N0NJZ9-F1
#
_cell.length_a   1.000
_cell.length_b   1.000
_cell.length_c   1.000
_cell.angle_alpha   90.00
_cell.angle_beta   90.00
_cell.angle_gamma   90.00
#
_symmetry.space_group_name_H-M   'P 1'
#
loop_
_entity.id
_entity.type
_entity.pdbx_description
1 polymer ?
#
loop_
_entity_poly.entity_id
_entity_poly.type
_entity_poly.pdbx_seq_one_letter_code
_entity_poly.pdbx_strand_id
1 'polypeptide(L)'
;EDLFIGFDKNETLQSLVIDVKKSFPEADEEEVLIKCKEKLINIASSDGMIRAEQSNLHLEEVRYWKNVYFNNQHHNNLIDHIQYRLKNFVHEENTPIQEGIVNDEGLQIIINTFSNINTDVKTCLQNQISCQVDKLSTFKTESQFQNRIKYFWTESQDEMLILQCDVTTINAGCIKLAKFLIEQFRNEYLQKKRRQLQLSSSKQKDMQQLPIKHVCIILHIHRELGSSSASFDFMCGWDKITIETLLPQERNLSTLLNESLSDLILSSTYPFEVILKQELLWCLLCIKYPSNIKSVEHIKMLNEKICENPILVNFLKTRTLEWLIENPNNMNWQYKIASNKKLLYAYSSFVNALLAHIRSIVRKPIAKWLYALEKYAVIHTIIFLYNKSLTTKGPAEFMMEGVEDYDETEKIIIDDDAYLLEFWNKMVDDKNIISIEELIGDPSPDSYKMPHGIYELEFPFSYYIMKKIDDSRRVYEEELSSLFNDADNVDKTTGKLYSYKIEEYNKKFIKNIGEIPIIKNSPIVNYPEKYFKDFVNVILSNEVSSSSEVGEKDRKSDEELLKLIFERRLSASDNDILNPVRLHLCWWENSSSILAELTLAQISPHVIKQFDTETDENKLLEIEFEKYLVEQVIRDLLNRIIYLKEEEKKRYGD
;
A
#
# COMPACT_ATOMS: atom_id res chain seq x y z
N GLU A 1 32.35 17.74 -2.11
CA GLU A 1 32.29 16.95 -3.35
C GLU A 1 30.89 16.41 -3.55
N ASP A 2 30.36 15.53 -2.69
CA ASP A 2 29.01 14.96 -2.87
C ASP A 2 27.83 15.96 -2.84
N LEU A 3 27.98 17.11 -2.16
CA LEU A 3 26.91 18.11 -2.02
C LEU A 3 26.70 18.94 -3.29
N PHE A 4 27.79 19.30 -3.97
CA PHE A 4 27.81 20.17 -5.16
C PHE A 4 28.13 19.31 -6.39
N ILE A 5 27.16 19.13 -7.27
CA ILE A 5 27.27 18.17 -8.37
C ILE A 5 28.27 18.70 -9.43
N GLY A 6 29.32 17.91 -9.67
CA GLY A 6 30.43 18.30 -10.55
C GLY A 6 31.46 19.22 -9.89
N PHE A 7 31.54 19.23 -8.56
CA PHE A 7 32.58 19.97 -7.84
C PHE A 7 33.94 19.27 -7.94
N ASP A 8 34.88 19.96 -8.56
CA ASP A 8 36.32 19.67 -8.57
C ASP A 8 37.07 20.60 -7.60
N LYS A 9 37.90 20.00 -6.72
CA LYS A 9 38.66 20.71 -5.69
C LYS A 9 39.66 21.73 -6.23
N ASN A 10 40.20 21.51 -7.43
CA ASN A 10 41.26 22.33 -8.00
C ASN A 10 40.69 23.47 -8.85
N GLU A 11 39.63 23.21 -9.62
CA GLU A 11 39.15 24.12 -10.66
C GLU A 11 37.87 24.88 -10.28
N THR A 12 36.98 24.30 -9.47
CA THR A 12 35.61 24.82 -9.32
C THR A 12 35.56 26.19 -8.68
N LEU A 13 36.31 26.41 -7.59
CA LEU A 13 36.30 27.68 -6.89
C LEU A 13 36.99 28.79 -7.70
N GLN A 14 38.08 28.47 -8.39
CA GLN A 14 38.80 29.44 -9.23
C GLN A 14 37.94 29.85 -10.43
N SER A 15 37.36 28.87 -11.13
CA SER A 15 36.47 29.12 -12.27
C SER A 15 35.23 29.92 -11.87
N LEU A 16 34.67 29.66 -10.69
CA LEU A 16 33.50 30.36 -10.15
C LEU A 16 33.78 31.85 -9.91
N VAL A 17 34.88 32.18 -9.24
CA VAL A 17 35.26 33.58 -8.99
C VAL A 17 35.51 34.34 -10.30
N ILE A 18 36.18 33.69 -11.26
CA ILE A 18 36.44 34.27 -12.58
C ILE A 18 35.13 34.52 -13.34
N ASP A 19 34.21 33.55 -13.33
CA ASP A 19 32.92 33.65 -14.00
C ASP A 19 32.05 34.77 -13.41
N VAL A 20 31.98 34.85 -12.08
CA VAL A 20 31.23 35.92 -11.39
C VAL A 20 31.83 37.28 -11.69
N LYS A 21 33.16 37.44 -11.62
CA LYS A 21 33.78 38.74 -11.89
C LYS A 21 33.68 39.17 -13.36
N LYS A 22 33.59 38.22 -14.29
CA LYS A 22 33.27 38.51 -15.70
C LYS A 22 31.81 38.91 -15.91
N SER A 23 30.89 38.23 -15.21
CA SER A 23 29.46 38.49 -15.31
C SER A 23 29.05 39.80 -14.61
N PHE A 24 29.75 40.15 -13.52
CA PHE A 24 29.51 41.35 -12.72
C PHE A 24 30.83 42.10 -12.51
N PRO A 25 31.30 42.86 -13.52
CA PRO A 25 32.59 43.55 -13.45
C PRO A 25 32.67 44.59 -12.32
N GLU A 26 31.55 45.27 -12.06
CA GLU A 26 31.45 46.36 -11.08
C GLU A 26 31.20 45.89 -9.64
N ALA A 27 30.87 44.61 -9.44
CA ALA A 27 30.58 44.06 -8.11
C ALA A 27 31.82 44.13 -7.19
N ASP A 28 31.60 44.54 -5.94
CA ASP A 28 32.63 44.56 -4.90
C ASP A 28 32.97 43.14 -4.39
N GLU A 29 33.93 43.03 -3.47
CA GLU A 29 34.38 41.72 -2.97
C GLU A 29 33.28 40.95 -2.22
N GLU A 30 32.42 41.65 -1.49
CA GLU A 30 31.35 41.05 -0.71
C GLU A 30 30.21 40.57 -1.62
N GLU A 31 29.84 41.39 -2.60
CA GLU A 31 28.86 41.04 -3.63
C GLU A 31 29.34 39.88 -4.49
N VAL A 32 30.61 39.86 -4.89
CA VAL A 32 31.22 38.73 -5.62
C VAL A 32 31.15 37.46 -4.79
N LEU A 33 31.44 37.52 -3.48
CA LEU A 33 31.34 36.37 -2.59
C LEU A 33 29.90 35.83 -2.51
N ILE A 34 28.91 36.71 -2.35
CA ILE A 34 27.49 36.35 -2.31
C ILE A 34 27.08 35.68 -3.63
N LYS A 35 27.42 36.27 -4.78
CA LYS A 35 27.12 35.71 -6.11
C LYS A 35 27.81 34.37 -6.35
N CYS A 36 29.04 34.20 -5.86
CA CYS A 36 29.72 32.91 -5.90
C CYS A 36 28.94 31.85 -5.09
N LYS A 37 28.51 32.18 -3.87
CA LYS A 37 27.69 31.28 -3.05
C LYS A 37 26.39 30.89 -3.77
N GLU A 38 25.66 31.86 -4.33
CA GLU A 38 24.43 31.62 -5.09
C GLU A 38 24.69 30.67 -6.28
N LYS A 39 25.72 30.91 -7.09
CA LYS A 39 26.09 30.02 -8.21
C LYS A 39 26.56 28.64 -7.77
N LEU A 40 27.15 28.51 -6.58
CA LEU A 40 27.52 27.22 -6.01
C LEU A 40 26.28 26.44 -5.51
N ILE A 41 25.31 27.13 -4.90
CA ILE A 41 24.03 26.56 -4.47
C ILE A 41 23.22 26.06 -5.69
N ASN A 42 23.30 26.73 -6.85
CA ASN A 42 22.64 26.28 -8.08
C ASN A 42 23.03 24.85 -8.49
N ILE A 43 24.24 24.38 -8.17
CA ILE A 43 24.66 23.01 -8.50
C ILE A 43 24.52 22.04 -7.33
N ALA A 44 23.96 22.48 -6.21
CA ALA A 44 23.80 21.65 -5.03
C ALA A 44 22.65 20.63 -5.18
N SER A 45 22.71 19.57 -4.37
CA SER A 45 21.61 18.64 -4.14
C SER A 45 20.75 19.08 -2.96
N SER A 46 19.46 18.74 -2.98
CA SER A 46 18.52 19.08 -1.91
C SER A 46 18.86 18.36 -0.60
N ASP A 47 19.27 17.09 -0.67
CA ASP A 47 19.79 16.34 0.47
C ASP A 47 21.06 16.99 1.05
N GLY A 48 21.89 17.58 0.19
CA GLY A 48 23.04 18.37 0.58
C GLY A 48 22.69 19.59 1.42
N MET A 49 21.63 20.31 1.05
CA MET A 49 21.13 21.45 1.82
C MET A 49 20.65 21.04 3.21
N ILE A 50 20.06 19.84 3.36
CA ILE A 50 19.68 19.31 4.68
C ILE A 50 20.90 18.91 5.49
N ARG A 51 21.89 18.26 4.86
CA ARG A 51 23.13 17.90 5.56
C ARG A 51 23.89 19.14 6.07
N ALA A 52 23.77 20.27 5.39
CA ALA A 52 24.41 21.53 5.78
C ALA A 52 23.95 22.04 7.17
N GLU A 53 22.76 21.65 7.64
CA GLU A 53 22.26 22.03 8.98
C GLU A 53 23.09 21.49 10.14
N GLN A 54 23.79 20.37 9.92
CA GLN A 54 24.69 19.76 10.92
C GLN A 54 26.16 20.00 10.56
N SER A 55 26.44 20.98 9.69
CA SER A 55 27.81 21.36 9.34
C SER A 55 28.40 22.36 10.32
N ASN A 56 29.69 22.68 10.15
CA ASN A 56 30.38 23.70 10.96
C ASN A 56 30.03 25.15 10.53
N LEU A 57 29.09 25.34 9.60
CA LEU A 57 28.65 26.67 9.18
C LEU A 57 27.80 27.36 10.25
N HIS A 58 27.83 28.69 10.27
CA HIS A 58 26.96 29.47 11.16
C HIS A 58 25.48 29.27 10.78
N LEU A 59 24.59 29.26 11.77
CA LEU A 59 23.16 28.98 11.54
C LEU A 59 22.51 29.96 10.54
N GLU A 60 22.94 31.23 10.57
CA GLU A 60 22.49 32.27 9.64
C GLU A 60 22.88 31.97 8.20
N GLU A 61 24.10 31.47 7.99
CA GLU A 61 24.61 31.07 6.67
C GLU A 61 23.81 29.88 6.12
N VAL A 62 23.54 28.87 6.97
CA VAL A 62 22.70 27.72 6.60
C VAL A 62 21.28 28.17 6.22
N ARG A 63 20.68 29.07 7.00
CA ARG A 63 19.36 29.64 6.68
C ARG A 63 19.36 30.39 5.36
N TYR A 64 20.41 31.18 5.10
CA TYR A 64 20.59 31.86 3.82
C TYR A 64 20.66 30.85 2.66
N TRP A 65 21.47 29.78 2.78
CA TRP A 65 21.58 28.75 1.73
C TRP A 65 20.24 28.09 1.44
N LYS A 66 19.50 27.71 2.47
CA LYS A 66 18.17 27.11 2.32
C LYS A 66 17.20 28.07 1.64
N ASN A 67 17.19 29.34 2.02
CA ASN A 67 16.32 30.33 1.41
C ASN A 67 16.63 30.50 -0.09
N VAL A 68 17.91 30.60 -0.44
CA VAL A 68 18.35 30.69 -1.84
C VAL A 68 17.93 29.45 -2.64
N TYR A 69 18.21 28.25 -2.12
CA TYR A 69 17.90 27.00 -2.82
C TYR A 69 16.39 26.77 -2.99
N PHE A 70 15.61 26.85 -1.91
CA PHE A 70 14.19 26.47 -1.93
C PHE A 70 13.26 27.55 -2.47
N ASN A 71 13.61 28.84 -2.29
CA ASN A 71 12.70 29.95 -2.63
C ASN A 71 13.15 30.76 -3.86
N ASN A 72 14.46 30.84 -4.14
CA ASN A 72 14.95 31.75 -5.20
C ASN A 72 15.34 31.02 -6.50
N GLN A 73 15.89 29.80 -6.43
CA GLN A 73 16.58 29.17 -7.57
C GLN A 73 15.74 28.11 -8.33
N HIS A 74 14.50 27.84 -7.91
CA HIS A 74 13.53 27.00 -8.63
C HIS A 74 14.08 25.59 -9.02
N HIS A 75 14.60 24.84 -8.06
CA HIS A 75 15.15 23.49 -8.27
C HIS A 75 14.11 22.36 -8.41
N ASN A 76 12.82 22.69 -8.41
CA ASN A 76 11.75 21.70 -8.25
C ASN A 76 11.63 20.73 -9.43
N ASN A 77 11.59 21.29 -10.65
CA ASN A 77 11.39 20.56 -11.90
C ASN A 77 11.87 21.39 -13.10
N LEU A 78 11.93 20.75 -14.28
CA LEU A 78 12.47 21.36 -15.49
C LEU A 78 11.66 22.58 -15.96
N ILE A 79 10.32 22.47 -16.00
CA ILE A 79 9.48 23.54 -16.57
C ILE A 79 9.45 24.79 -15.69
N ASP A 80 9.35 24.62 -14.37
CA ASP A 80 9.41 25.71 -13.39
C ASP A 80 10.70 26.52 -13.56
N HIS A 81 11.84 25.83 -13.66
CA HIS A 81 13.12 26.49 -13.87
C HIS A 81 13.20 27.21 -15.23
N ILE A 82 12.83 26.56 -16.33
CA ILE A 82 12.92 27.18 -17.66
C ILE A 82 12.02 28.40 -17.76
N GLN A 83 10.77 28.32 -17.26
CA GLN A 83 9.87 29.47 -17.26
C GLN A 83 10.40 30.63 -16.43
N TYR A 84 10.94 30.36 -15.23
CA TYR A 84 11.56 31.37 -14.39
C TYR A 84 12.70 32.08 -15.13
N ARG A 85 13.58 31.30 -15.78
CA ARG A 85 14.67 31.86 -16.58
C ARG A 85 14.14 32.71 -17.73
N LEU A 86 13.19 32.19 -18.52
CA LEU A 86 12.62 32.91 -19.66
C LEU A 86 11.92 34.22 -19.27
N LYS A 87 11.20 34.26 -18.15
CA LYS A 87 10.57 35.49 -17.64
C LYS A 87 11.60 36.55 -17.27
N ASN A 88 12.69 36.14 -16.63
CA ASN A 88 13.79 37.05 -16.29
C ASN A 88 14.59 37.50 -17.52
N PHE A 89 14.50 36.78 -18.66
CA PHE A 89 15.02 37.25 -19.94
C PHE A 89 14.14 38.35 -20.60
N VAL A 90 12.85 38.45 -20.24
CA VAL A 90 11.87 39.32 -20.92
C VAL A 90 11.52 40.59 -20.12
N HIS A 91 11.75 40.64 -18.80
CA HIS A 91 11.40 41.79 -17.96
C HIS A 91 12.61 42.48 -17.29
N GLU A 92 13.12 43.54 -17.94
CA GLU A 92 13.79 44.69 -17.30
C GLU A 92 13.02 45.99 -17.61
N GLU A 93 11.70 46.02 -17.43
CA GLU A 93 10.88 47.22 -17.74
C GLU A 93 10.80 48.26 -16.60
N ASN A 94 11.42 48.04 -15.42
CA ASN A 94 11.25 48.94 -14.27
C ASN A 94 12.56 49.42 -13.61
N THR A 95 13.66 49.49 -14.34
CA THR A 95 14.86 50.23 -13.91
C THR A 95 15.13 51.39 -14.88
N PRO A 96 15.24 52.64 -14.37
CA PRO A 96 15.44 53.80 -15.22
C PRO A 96 16.84 53.76 -15.85
N ILE A 97 16.86 53.61 -17.18
CA ILE A 97 17.89 54.03 -18.14
C ILE A 97 19.32 54.04 -17.58
N GLN A 98 19.96 52.88 -17.61
CA GLN A 98 21.32 52.77 -18.14
C GLN A 98 21.23 51.84 -19.33
N GLU A 99 21.89 52.17 -20.43
CA GLU A 99 21.94 51.39 -21.68
C GLU A 99 22.59 50.02 -21.42
N GLY A 100 21.84 49.11 -20.80
CA GLY A 100 22.20 47.73 -20.51
C GLY A 100 21.66 46.81 -21.59
N ILE A 101 22.50 45.91 -22.06
CA ILE A 101 22.32 45.05 -23.21
C ILE A 101 21.10 44.13 -23.02
N VAL A 102 20.00 44.37 -23.74
CA VAL A 102 18.96 43.34 -23.92
C VAL A 102 19.65 42.13 -24.54
N ASN A 103 19.79 41.06 -23.77
CA ASN A 103 20.61 39.91 -24.13
C ASN A 103 19.84 39.04 -25.15
N ASP A 104 19.82 39.51 -26.40
CA ASP A 104 19.04 39.00 -27.54
C ASP A 104 19.61 37.68 -28.13
N GLU A 105 20.34 36.97 -27.27
CA GLU A 105 21.31 35.91 -27.52
C GLU A 105 20.80 34.52 -27.10
N GLY A 106 19.65 34.47 -26.41
CA GLY A 106 18.99 33.24 -25.97
C GLY A 106 19.65 32.57 -24.76
N LEU A 107 18.89 31.68 -24.10
CA LEU A 107 19.33 30.95 -22.90
C LEU A 107 20.37 29.88 -23.28
N GLN A 108 21.44 29.77 -22.48
CA GLN A 108 22.44 28.70 -22.57
C GLN A 108 22.59 28.05 -21.20
N ILE A 109 22.09 26.81 -21.05
CA ILE A 109 22.05 26.15 -19.75
C ILE A 109 22.51 24.68 -19.81
N ILE A 110 23.18 24.26 -18.75
CA ILE A 110 23.58 22.88 -18.49
C ILE A 110 22.85 22.43 -17.22
N ILE A 111 22.02 21.40 -17.35
CA ILE A 111 21.19 20.87 -16.27
C ILE A 111 21.72 19.50 -15.88
N ASN A 112 22.17 19.35 -14.64
CA ASN A 112 22.48 18.06 -14.04
C ASN A 112 21.21 17.45 -13.46
N THR A 113 20.94 16.18 -13.74
CA THR A 113 19.76 15.48 -13.21
C THR A 113 20.07 14.04 -12.85
N PHE A 114 19.30 13.49 -11.92
CA PHE A 114 19.32 12.06 -11.58
C PHE A 114 18.17 11.28 -12.24
N SER A 115 17.40 11.95 -13.11
CA SER A 115 16.33 11.33 -13.90
C SER A 115 16.90 10.36 -14.92
N ASN A 116 16.10 9.39 -15.35
CA ASN A 116 16.48 8.47 -16.42
C ASN A 116 16.63 9.22 -17.76
N ILE A 117 17.62 8.84 -18.59
CA ILE A 117 17.79 9.40 -19.95
C ILE A 117 16.57 9.18 -20.84
N ASN A 118 15.75 8.17 -20.53
CA ASN A 118 14.52 7.88 -21.26
C ASN A 118 13.30 8.67 -20.78
N THR A 119 13.45 9.54 -19.78
CA THR A 119 12.38 10.48 -19.40
C THR A 119 12.01 11.35 -20.59
N ASP A 120 10.71 11.44 -20.89
CA ASP A 120 10.20 12.25 -21.98
C ASP A 120 10.24 13.75 -21.61
N VAL A 121 11.25 14.44 -22.14
CA VAL A 121 11.47 15.86 -21.85
C VAL A 121 10.37 16.75 -22.43
N LYS A 122 9.75 16.36 -23.55
CA LYS A 122 8.70 17.17 -24.18
C LYS A 122 7.48 17.28 -23.29
N THR A 123 7.07 16.16 -22.69
CA THR A 123 5.99 16.14 -21.70
C THR A 123 6.38 16.85 -20.40
N CYS A 124 7.65 16.79 -19.97
CA CYS A 124 8.14 17.58 -18.83
C CYS A 124 7.96 19.09 -19.05
N LEU A 125 8.08 19.56 -20.29
CA LEU A 125 7.85 20.96 -20.68
C LEU A 125 6.38 21.30 -20.98
N GLN A 126 5.47 20.34 -20.77
CA GLN A 126 4.03 20.50 -20.97
C GLN A 126 3.64 21.03 -22.35
N ASN A 127 4.48 20.79 -23.37
CA ASN A 127 4.33 21.33 -24.73
C ASN A 127 4.18 22.86 -24.80
N GLN A 128 4.64 23.60 -23.78
CA GLN A 128 4.55 25.06 -23.74
C GLN A 128 5.63 25.75 -24.59
N ILE A 129 6.73 25.03 -24.87
CA ILE A 129 7.86 25.52 -25.67
C ILE A 129 8.10 24.50 -26.79
N SER A 130 8.17 24.98 -28.04
CA SER A 130 8.55 24.13 -29.18
C SER A 130 10.01 23.72 -29.04
N CYS A 131 10.27 22.42 -29.02
CA CYS A 131 11.62 21.93 -28.74
C CYS A 131 12.05 20.73 -29.59
N GLN A 132 13.31 20.81 -30.02
CA GLN A 132 14.06 19.71 -30.60
C GLN A 132 14.78 18.98 -29.47
N VAL A 133 14.34 17.75 -29.16
CA VAL A 133 14.98 16.91 -28.13
C VAL A 133 15.75 15.79 -28.84
N ASP A 134 17.06 15.77 -28.65
CA ASP A 134 17.94 14.74 -29.21
C ASP A 134 18.79 14.11 -28.10
N LYS A 135 19.07 12.80 -28.21
CA LYS A 135 19.98 12.08 -27.31
C LYS A 135 21.34 11.96 -27.99
N LEU A 136 22.43 12.34 -27.32
CA LEU A 136 23.76 12.30 -27.93
C LEU A 136 24.17 10.88 -28.36
N SER A 137 23.69 9.85 -27.65
CA SER A 137 23.96 8.44 -27.96
C SER A 137 23.34 7.93 -29.27
N THR A 138 22.39 8.65 -29.88
CA THR A 138 21.79 8.22 -31.16
C THR A 138 22.68 8.53 -32.36
N PHE A 139 23.63 9.45 -32.22
CA PHE A 139 24.53 9.85 -33.30
C PHE A 139 25.78 8.96 -33.30
N LYS A 140 26.01 8.27 -34.43
CA LYS A 140 27.20 7.40 -34.59
C LYS A 140 28.42 8.18 -35.07
N THR A 141 28.21 9.33 -35.72
CA THR A 141 29.28 10.15 -36.32
C THR A 141 29.05 11.62 -36.02
N GLU A 142 30.15 12.38 -35.95
CA GLU A 142 30.11 13.83 -35.74
C GLU A 142 29.32 14.54 -36.84
N SER A 143 29.46 14.11 -38.11
CA SER A 143 28.74 14.72 -39.25
C SER A 143 27.21 14.61 -39.12
N GLN A 144 26.70 13.47 -38.63
CA GLN A 144 25.26 13.32 -38.38
C GLN A 144 24.77 14.31 -37.32
N PHE A 145 25.54 14.48 -36.25
CA PHE A 145 25.23 15.43 -35.20
C PHE A 145 25.29 16.88 -35.71
N GLN A 146 26.36 17.26 -36.41
CA GLN A 146 26.50 18.59 -37.00
C GLN A 146 25.33 18.95 -37.93
N ASN A 147 24.90 18.03 -38.80
CA ASN A 147 23.76 18.25 -39.69
C ASN A 147 22.47 18.50 -38.89
N ARG A 148 22.27 17.76 -37.80
CA ARG A 148 21.10 17.89 -36.92
C ARG A 148 21.09 19.21 -36.14
N ILE A 149 22.25 19.65 -35.64
CA ILE A 149 22.39 20.95 -34.98
C ILE A 149 22.21 22.09 -36.00
N LYS A 150 22.81 21.96 -37.18
CA LYS A 150 22.63 22.94 -38.26
C LYS A 150 21.16 23.10 -38.64
N TYR A 151 20.43 21.99 -38.79
CA TYR A 151 18.98 21.99 -39.05
C TYR A 151 18.22 22.80 -37.99
N PHE A 152 18.53 22.60 -36.70
CA PHE A 152 17.91 23.37 -35.63
C PHE A 152 18.07 24.87 -35.86
N TRP A 153 19.29 25.36 -36.14
CA TRP A 153 19.53 26.79 -36.28
C TRP A 153 18.97 27.38 -37.58
N THR A 154 19.04 26.66 -38.70
CA THR A 154 18.70 27.23 -40.03
C THR A 154 17.28 26.95 -40.50
N GLU A 155 16.69 25.80 -40.16
CA GLU A 155 15.45 25.32 -40.77
C GLU A 155 14.33 25.10 -39.75
N SER A 156 14.65 24.70 -38.51
CA SER A 156 13.64 24.43 -37.49
C SER A 156 12.95 25.70 -36.99
N GLN A 157 11.66 25.55 -36.71
CA GLN A 157 10.80 26.52 -36.01
C GLN A 157 10.79 26.29 -34.49
N ASP A 158 11.50 25.28 -34.00
CA ASP A 158 11.63 25.04 -32.56
C ASP A 158 12.41 26.19 -31.89
N GLU A 159 11.90 26.62 -30.73
CA GLU A 159 12.49 27.68 -29.91
C GLU A 159 13.64 27.16 -29.05
N MET A 160 13.62 25.88 -28.66
CA MET A 160 14.63 25.31 -27.75
C MET A 160 15.25 24.02 -28.29
N LEU A 161 16.58 23.96 -28.29
CA LEU A 161 17.34 22.73 -28.51
C LEU A 161 17.67 22.09 -27.16
N ILE A 162 17.34 20.82 -27.00
CA ILE A 162 17.65 20.03 -25.81
C ILE A 162 18.49 18.81 -26.21
N LEU A 163 19.72 18.76 -25.72
CA LEU A 163 20.61 17.62 -25.91
C LEU A 163 20.70 16.82 -24.60
N GLN A 164 20.22 15.58 -24.61
CA GLN A 164 20.35 14.66 -23.48
C GLN A 164 21.62 13.82 -23.59
N CYS A 165 22.42 13.80 -22.53
CA CYS A 165 23.67 13.04 -22.43
C CYS A 165 23.65 12.20 -21.16
N ASP A 166 23.98 10.92 -21.27
CA ASP A 166 24.24 10.07 -20.11
C ASP A 166 25.74 10.02 -19.87
N VAL A 167 26.13 10.50 -18.69
CA VAL A 167 27.53 10.67 -18.29
C VAL A 167 28.24 9.33 -18.09
N THR A 168 27.50 8.23 -17.91
CA THR A 168 28.06 6.89 -17.70
C THR A 168 28.35 6.16 -19.00
N THR A 169 27.54 6.40 -20.03
CA THR A 169 27.65 5.71 -21.32
C THR A 169 28.42 6.52 -22.36
N ILE A 170 28.46 7.85 -22.23
CA ILE A 170 29.08 8.75 -23.20
C ILE A 170 30.40 9.32 -22.65
N ASN A 171 31.44 9.31 -23.48
CA ASN A 171 32.72 9.92 -23.15
C ASN A 171 32.59 11.44 -22.93
N ALA A 172 33.16 11.95 -21.84
CA ALA A 172 33.24 13.38 -21.52
C ALA A 172 33.75 14.25 -22.68
N GLY A 173 34.71 13.74 -23.48
CA GLY A 173 35.21 14.42 -24.68
C GLY A 173 34.13 14.65 -25.74
N CYS A 174 33.21 13.70 -25.93
CA CYS A 174 32.09 13.85 -26.86
C CYS A 174 31.09 14.89 -26.37
N ILE A 175 30.84 14.97 -25.06
CA ILE A 175 29.95 15.97 -24.47
C ILE A 175 30.54 17.39 -24.66
N LYS A 176 31.86 17.55 -24.43
CA LYS A 176 32.57 18.81 -24.67
C LYS A 176 32.56 19.21 -26.16
N LEU A 177 32.77 18.25 -27.06
CA LEU A 177 32.69 18.47 -28.51
C LEU A 177 31.27 18.89 -28.93
N ALA A 178 30.23 18.24 -28.39
CA ALA A 178 28.85 18.59 -28.69
C ALA A 178 28.53 20.03 -28.30
N LYS A 179 28.95 20.47 -27.10
CA LYS A 179 28.83 21.87 -26.66
C LYS A 179 29.55 22.82 -27.63
N PHE A 180 30.79 22.52 -27.99
CA PHE A 180 31.57 23.34 -28.93
C PHE A 180 30.87 23.50 -30.29
N LEU A 181 30.34 22.42 -30.86
CA LEU A 181 29.62 22.47 -32.14
C LEU A 181 28.33 23.29 -32.05
N ILE A 182 27.58 23.15 -30.95
CA ILE A 182 26.41 23.97 -30.69
C ILE A 182 26.78 25.46 -30.64
N GLU A 183 27.86 25.82 -29.93
CA GLU A 183 28.34 27.20 -29.84
C GLU A 183 28.78 27.74 -31.19
N GLN A 184 29.48 26.93 -31.99
CA GLN A 184 29.90 27.31 -33.33
C GLN A 184 28.69 27.69 -34.19
N PHE A 185 27.67 26.82 -34.29
CA PHE A 185 26.48 27.09 -35.10
C PHE A 185 25.62 28.23 -34.52
N ARG A 186 25.57 28.39 -33.20
CA ARG A 186 24.93 29.54 -32.55
C ARG A 186 25.60 30.84 -32.95
N ASN A 187 26.93 30.91 -32.91
CA ASN A 187 27.67 32.12 -33.28
C ASN A 187 27.45 32.48 -34.76
N GLU A 188 27.40 31.48 -35.64
CA GLU A 188 27.02 31.70 -37.05
C GLU A 188 25.59 32.24 -37.19
N TYR A 189 24.64 31.71 -36.42
CA TYR A 189 23.26 32.19 -36.39
C TYR A 189 23.15 33.64 -35.90
N LEU A 190 23.81 33.97 -34.79
CA LEU A 190 23.82 35.33 -34.22
C LEU A 190 24.48 36.33 -35.17
N GLN A 191 25.58 35.95 -35.84
CA GLN A 191 26.20 36.80 -36.87
C GLN A 191 25.22 37.08 -38.03
N LYS A 192 24.46 36.07 -38.48
CA LYS A 192 23.42 36.27 -39.50
C LYS A 192 22.29 37.19 -39.00
N LYS A 193 21.81 36.99 -37.77
CA LYS A 193 20.79 37.84 -37.13
C LYS A 193 21.27 39.31 -37.05
N ARG A 194 22.48 39.55 -36.56
CA ARG A 194 23.09 40.90 -36.48
C ARG A 194 23.22 41.57 -37.85
N ARG A 195 23.66 40.83 -38.89
CA ARG A 195 23.74 41.37 -40.26
C ARG A 195 22.36 41.74 -40.81
N GLN A 196 21.33 40.92 -40.56
CA GLN A 196 19.97 41.22 -40.99
C GLN A 196 19.39 42.44 -40.27
N LEU A 197 19.62 42.57 -38.96
CA LEU A 197 19.21 43.74 -38.18
C LEU A 197 19.88 45.03 -38.70
N GLN A 198 21.18 44.99 -39.01
CA GLN A 198 21.92 46.11 -39.60
C GLN A 198 21.47 46.47 -41.04
N LEU A 199 20.95 45.52 -41.80
CA LEU A 199 20.40 45.76 -43.14
C LEU A 199 18.96 46.31 -43.06
N SER A 200 18.15 45.85 -42.12
CA SER A 200 16.74 46.24 -41.94
C SER A 200 16.54 47.68 -41.43
N SER A 201 17.56 48.30 -40.82
CA SER A 201 17.54 49.73 -40.48
C SER A 201 17.62 50.65 -41.70
N SER A 202 17.85 50.11 -42.92
CA SER A 202 18.01 50.88 -44.15
C SER A 202 16.96 50.62 -45.25
N LYS A 203 16.17 49.53 -45.22
CA LYS A 203 15.02 49.31 -46.13
C LYS A 203 13.91 48.45 -45.49
N GLN A 204 12.68 48.98 -45.53
CA GLN A 204 11.32 48.40 -45.34
C GLN A 204 11.06 47.31 -44.27
N LYS A 205 9.97 47.52 -43.53
CA LYS A 205 9.51 46.85 -42.29
C LYS A 205 9.01 45.39 -42.40
N ASP A 206 9.16 44.71 -43.53
CA ASP A 206 8.54 43.39 -43.77
C ASP A 206 9.50 42.18 -43.74
N MET A 207 10.63 42.30 -43.04
CA MET A 207 11.52 41.16 -42.77
C MET A 207 11.14 40.50 -41.44
N GLN A 208 10.69 39.24 -41.50
CA GLN A 208 10.46 38.41 -40.30
C GLN A 208 11.75 38.36 -39.46
N GLN A 209 11.68 38.88 -38.23
CA GLN A 209 12.79 38.80 -37.29
C GLN A 209 13.09 37.33 -36.98
N LEU A 210 14.38 36.97 -37.06
CA LEU A 210 14.85 35.66 -36.64
C LEU A 210 14.48 35.41 -35.16
N PRO A 211 13.81 34.28 -34.84
CA PRO A 211 13.37 34.01 -33.48
C PRO A 211 14.56 33.86 -32.52
N ILE A 212 14.31 34.16 -31.26
CA ILE A 212 15.26 33.85 -30.19
C ILE A 212 15.27 32.33 -30.01
N LYS A 213 16.47 31.74 -30.04
CA LYS A 213 16.67 30.30 -29.88
C LYS A 213 17.43 30.01 -28.60
N HIS A 214 16.95 29.07 -27.83
CA HIS A 214 17.47 28.66 -26.53
C HIS A 214 18.16 27.29 -26.66
N VAL A 215 19.17 27.04 -25.83
CA VAL A 215 19.85 25.75 -25.79
C VAL A 215 20.03 25.24 -24.37
N CYS A 216 19.74 23.96 -24.20
CA CYS A 216 19.87 23.23 -22.97
C CYS A 216 20.63 21.92 -23.20
N ILE A 217 21.64 21.63 -22.38
CA ILE A 217 22.27 20.30 -22.30
C ILE A 217 21.83 19.68 -20.97
N ILE A 218 21.18 18.51 -21.02
CA ILE A 218 20.77 17.75 -19.85
C ILE A 218 21.76 16.61 -19.64
N LEU A 219 22.47 16.64 -18.51
CA LEU A 219 23.40 15.61 -18.07
C LEU A 219 22.71 14.68 -17.09
N HIS A 220 22.49 13.43 -17.50
CA HIS A 220 21.97 12.37 -16.66
C HIS A 220 23.13 11.74 -15.87
N ILE A 221 23.06 11.84 -14.54
CA ILE A 221 24.10 11.44 -13.60
C ILE A 221 23.53 10.37 -12.67
N HIS A 222 24.34 9.35 -12.35
CA HIS A 222 24.01 8.37 -11.33
C HIS A 222 24.59 8.80 -9.99
N ARG A 223 23.77 8.81 -8.93
CA ARG A 223 24.18 9.25 -7.58
C ARG A 223 25.36 8.46 -6.99
N GLU A 224 25.52 7.19 -7.38
CA GLU A 224 26.60 6.30 -6.92
C GLU A 224 27.98 6.65 -7.48
N LEU A 225 28.01 7.22 -8.69
CA LEU A 225 29.24 7.65 -9.33
C LEU A 225 29.58 9.04 -8.80
N GLY A 226 30.38 9.07 -7.72
CA GLY A 226 30.96 10.30 -7.20
C GLY A 226 31.52 11.17 -8.33
N SER A 227 31.35 12.50 -8.20
CA SER A 227 31.75 13.57 -9.13
C SER A 227 32.53 13.08 -10.37
N SER A 228 31.80 12.57 -11.37
CA SER A 228 32.40 12.09 -12.61
C SER A 228 33.17 13.23 -13.30
N SER A 229 34.33 12.90 -13.88
CA SER A 229 35.24 13.77 -14.64
C SER A 229 34.62 14.43 -15.89
N ALA A 230 33.32 14.22 -16.15
CA ALA A 230 32.57 14.83 -17.24
C ALA A 230 31.91 16.18 -16.86
N SER A 231 32.21 16.75 -15.69
CA SER A 231 31.66 18.04 -15.28
C SER A 231 32.29 19.20 -16.06
N PHE A 232 31.45 20.12 -16.52
CA PHE A 232 31.89 21.43 -16.99
C PHE A 232 32.28 22.31 -15.79
N ASP A 233 33.33 23.12 -15.92
CA ASP A 233 33.67 24.14 -14.93
C ASP A 233 32.73 25.37 -15.04
N PHE A 234 32.86 26.35 -14.16
CA PHE A 234 32.09 27.59 -14.26
C PHE A 234 32.59 28.52 -15.39
N MET A 235 33.79 28.29 -15.92
CA MET A 235 34.35 29.07 -17.04
C MET A 235 33.83 28.63 -18.40
N CYS A 236 33.00 27.58 -18.47
CA CYS A 236 32.42 27.10 -19.71
C CYS A 236 31.44 28.13 -20.36
N GLY A 237 31.09 29.21 -19.68
CA GLY A 237 30.27 30.31 -20.21
C GLY A 237 28.79 29.99 -20.36
N TRP A 238 28.33 28.84 -19.85
CA TRP A 238 26.92 28.46 -19.78
C TRP A 238 26.50 28.41 -18.32
N ASP A 239 25.23 28.73 -18.05
CA ASP A 239 24.70 28.58 -16.71
C ASP A 239 24.57 27.11 -16.34
N LYS A 240 24.84 26.81 -15.07
CA LYS A 240 24.78 25.44 -14.55
C LYS A 240 23.76 25.36 -13.43
N ILE A 241 22.94 24.32 -13.45
CA ILE A 241 22.00 24.01 -12.38
C ILE A 241 21.88 22.50 -12.17
N THR A 242 21.57 22.09 -10.94
CA THR A 242 21.15 20.73 -10.62
C THR A 242 19.64 20.70 -10.37
N ILE A 243 18.92 19.92 -11.17
CA ILE A 243 17.50 19.60 -11.01
C ILE A 243 17.38 18.09 -10.85
N GLU A 244 17.11 17.62 -9.63
CA GLU A 244 17.13 16.19 -9.30
C GLU A 244 16.17 15.37 -10.17
N THR A 245 14.94 15.88 -10.36
CA THR A 245 13.90 15.25 -11.17
C THR A 245 13.41 16.21 -12.23
N LEU A 246 13.42 15.79 -13.51
CA LEU A 246 12.91 16.63 -14.60
C LEU A 246 11.39 16.80 -14.54
N LEU A 247 10.69 15.75 -14.10
CA LEU A 247 9.25 15.74 -13.90
C LEU A 247 8.87 16.54 -12.64
N PRO A 248 7.68 17.19 -12.65
CA PRO A 248 7.09 17.73 -11.43
C PRO A 248 7.02 16.66 -10.34
N GLN A 249 7.50 17.02 -9.15
CA GLN A 249 7.45 16.11 -8.00
C GLN A 249 6.02 15.99 -7.51
N GLU A 250 5.61 14.80 -7.08
CA GLU A 250 4.25 14.55 -6.60
C GLU A 250 3.89 15.42 -5.39
N ARG A 251 4.88 15.72 -4.54
CA ARG A 251 4.72 16.46 -3.30
C ARG A 251 5.82 17.51 -3.16
N ASN A 252 5.50 18.63 -2.50
CA ASN A 252 6.45 19.70 -2.27
C ASN A 252 7.44 19.31 -1.15
N LEU A 253 8.74 19.46 -1.43
CA LEU A 253 9.80 19.18 -0.48
C LEU A 253 9.73 20.08 0.77
N SER A 254 9.33 21.35 0.64
CA SER A 254 9.26 22.26 1.79
C SER A 254 8.31 21.76 2.87
N THR A 255 7.17 21.19 2.47
CA THR A 255 6.19 20.63 3.40
C THR A 255 6.71 19.38 4.10
N LEU A 256 7.41 18.49 3.36
CA LEU A 256 8.04 17.29 3.93
C LEU A 256 9.15 17.59 4.94
N LEU A 257 9.79 18.75 4.83
CA LEU A 257 10.88 19.17 5.72
C LEU A 257 10.39 19.83 7.00
N ASN A 258 9.22 20.47 6.98
CA ASN A 258 8.73 21.30 8.08
C ASN A 258 7.78 20.55 9.03
N GLU A 259 7.06 19.55 8.53
CA GLU A 259 6.07 18.80 9.31
C GLU A 259 6.68 17.56 9.99
N SER A 260 6.12 17.16 11.14
CA SER A 260 6.46 15.87 11.73
C SER A 260 5.86 14.73 10.90
N LEU A 261 6.38 13.49 11.07
CA LEU A 261 5.86 12.35 10.32
C LEU A 261 4.38 12.08 10.63
N SER A 262 3.94 12.30 11.87
CA SER A 262 2.53 12.19 12.25
C SER A 262 1.67 13.27 11.60
N ASP A 263 2.17 14.52 11.58
CA ASP A 263 1.47 15.64 10.96
C ASP A 263 1.33 15.44 9.45
N LEU A 264 2.37 14.91 8.77
CA LEU A 264 2.34 14.61 7.33
C LEU A 264 1.26 13.59 6.95
N ILE A 265 1.01 12.61 7.82
CA ILE A 265 0.03 11.54 7.62
C ILE A 265 -1.40 12.03 7.90
N LEU A 266 -1.53 12.97 8.84
CA LEU A 266 -2.79 13.63 9.18
C LEU A 266 -3.16 14.76 8.20
N SER A 267 -2.15 15.43 7.64
CA SER A 267 -2.33 16.54 6.71
C SER A 267 -2.68 16.06 5.30
N SER A 268 -3.11 16.99 4.45
CA SER A 268 -3.36 16.72 3.03
C SER A 268 -2.07 16.45 2.24
N THR A 269 -0.90 16.63 2.87
CA THR A 269 0.42 16.51 2.24
C THR A 269 0.78 15.07 1.91
N TYR A 270 0.51 14.09 2.77
CA TYR A 270 0.65 12.69 2.39
C TYR A 270 -0.32 11.80 3.19
N PRO A 271 -1.61 11.83 2.85
CA PRO A 271 -2.66 11.22 3.65
C PRO A 271 -2.45 9.72 3.84
N PHE A 272 -2.78 9.22 5.05
CA PHE A 272 -2.73 7.81 5.40
C PHE A 272 -3.38 6.90 4.34
N GLU A 273 -4.51 7.31 3.78
CA GLU A 273 -5.30 6.56 2.82
C GLU A 273 -4.53 6.32 1.51
N VAL A 274 -3.70 7.28 1.10
CA VAL A 274 -2.81 7.14 -0.07
C VAL A 274 -1.69 6.14 0.23
N ILE A 275 -1.09 6.22 1.42
CA ILE A 275 -0.03 5.29 1.85
C ILE A 275 -0.58 3.88 1.97
N LEU A 276 -1.73 3.71 2.63
CA LEU A 276 -2.42 2.44 2.78
C LEU A 276 -2.66 1.81 1.41
N LYS A 277 -3.24 2.54 0.45
CA LYS A 277 -3.49 2.02 -0.91
C LYS A 277 -2.21 1.56 -1.63
N GLN A 278 -1.10 2.24 -1.41
CA GLN A 278 0.20 1.90 -2.04
C GLN A 278 0.86 0.68 -1.39
N GLU A 279 0.75 0.53 -0.07
CA GLU A 279 1.47 -0.50 0.69
C GLU A 279 0.58 -1.68 1.14
N LEU A 280 -0.73 -1.64 0.92
CA LEU A 280 -1.69 -2.67 1.38
C LEU A 280 -1.29 -4.07 0.91
N LEU A 281 -1.02 -4.24 -0.38
CA LEU A 281 -0.61 -5.54 -0.91
C LEU A 281 0.67 -6.05 -0.22
N TRP A 282 1.65 -5.19 0.00
CA TRP A 282 2.88 -5.57 0.70
C TRP A 282 2.58 -6.00 2.15
N CYS A 283 1.66 -5.30 2.83
CA CYS A 283 1.25 -5.63 4.19
C CYS A 283 0.51 -6.98 4.24
N LEU A 284 -0.38 -7.25 3.28
CA LEU A 284 -1.07 -8.54 3.17
C LEU A 284 -0.08 -9.68 2.87
N LEU A 285 0.93 -9.45 2.04
CA LEU A 285 1.98 -10.43 1.76
C LEU A 285 2.91 -10.71 2.96
N CYS A 286 2.87 -9.91 4.02
CA CYS A 286 3.56 -10.25 5.27
C CYS A 286 2.91 -11.42 5.99
N ILE A 287 1.65 -11.75 5.65
CA ILE A 287 0.88 -12.84 6.19
C ILE A 287 1.04 -14.05 5.26
N LYS A 288 1.55 -15.15 5.80
CA LYS A 288 1.67 -16.43 5.10
C LYS A 288 0.33 -17.15 5.13
N TYR A 289 -0.43 -16.97 4.06
CA TYR A 289 -1.65 -17.73 3.80
C TYR A 289 -1.33 -19.16 3.28
N PRO A 290 -2.22 -20.14 3.49
CA PRO A 290 -2.17 -21.44 2.84
C PRO A 290 -2.14 -21.32 1.32
N SER A 291 -1.44 -22.23 0.65
CA SER A 291 -1.29 -22.23 -0.82
C SER A 291 -2.50 -22.86 -1.51
N ASN A 292 -3.65 -22.21 -1.45
CA ASN A 292 -4.88 -22.64 -2.13
C ASN A 292 -5.58 -21.46 -2.83
N ILE A 293 -6.47 -21.77 -3.80
CA ILE A 293 -7.19 -20.77 -4.60
C ILE A 293 -8.00 -19.83 -3.70
N LYS A 294 -8.67 -20.38 -2.67
CA LYS A 294 -9.44 -19.61 -1.70
C LYS A 294 -8.63 -18.50 -1.04
N SER A 295 -7.38 -18.80 -0.66
CA SER A 295 -6.49 -17.82 -0.03
C SER A 295 -6.11 -16.70 -1.01
N VAL A 296 -5.90 -17.03 -2.29
CA VAL A 296 -5.60 -16.04 -3.33
C VAL A 296 -6.80 -15.13 -3.57
N GLU A 297 -8.00 -15.70 -3.66
CA GLU A 297 -9.25 -14.95 -3.82
C GLU A 297 -9.53 -14.06 -2.60
N HIS A 298 -9.27 -14.56 -1.39
CA HIS A 298 -9.40 -13.79 -0.16
C HIS A 298 -8.42 -12.61 -0.12
N ILE A 299 -7.13 -12.82 -0.43
CA ILE A 299 -6.15 -11.72 -0.51
C ILE A 299 -6.58 -10.66 -1.53
N LYS A 300 -7.11 -11.09 -2.68
CA LYS A 300 -7.64 -10.18 -3.71
C LYS A 300 -8.81 -9.37 -3.17
N MET A 301 -9.77 -10.02 -2.52
CA MET A 301 -10.92 -9.37 -1.88
C MET A 301 -10.47 -8.35 -0.84
N LEU A 302 -9.54 -8.73 0.05
CA LEU A 302 -8.98 -7.83 1.06
C LEU A 302 -8.31 -6.61 0.42
N ASN A 303 -7.49 -6.81 -0.61
CA ASN A 303 -6.77 -5.74 -1.29
C ASN A 303 -7.73 -4.75 -2.00
N GLU A 304 -8.90 -5.21 -2.44
CA GLU A 304 -9.94 -4.37 -3.03
C GLU A 304 -10.80 -3.66 -1.97
N LYS A 305 -11.19 -4.37 -0.90
CA LYS A 305 -12.23 -3.92 0.03
C LYS A 305 -11.75 -3.19 1.27
N ILE A 306 -10.51 -3.40 1.73
CA ILE A 306 -10.02 -2.75 2.95
C ILE A 306 -10.04 -1.22 2.82
N CYS A 307 -9.60 -0.68 1.68
CA CYS A 307 -9.59 0.76 1.44
C CYS A 307 -10.99 1.37 1.24
N GLU A 308 -12.00 0.56 0.93
CA GLU A 308 -13.39 1.00 0.77
C GLU A 308 -14.14 1.09 2.11
N ASN A 309 -13.62 0.45 3.16
CA ASN A 309 -14.26 0.42 4.48
C ASN A 309 -13.70 1.53 5.39
N PRO A 310 -14.45 2.61 5.67
CA PRO A 310 -13.97 3.74 6.46
C PRO A 310 -13.69 3.38 7.93
N ILE A 311 -14.41 2.41 8.49
CA ILE A 311 -14.22 1.97 9.87
C ILE A 311 -12.84 1.33 10.03
N LEU A 312 -12.50 0.42 9.12
CA LEU A 312 -11.21 -0.24 9.12
C LEU A 312 -10.06 0.71 8.77
N VAL A 313 -10.25 1.61 7.80
CA VAL A 313 -9.25 2.64 7.46
C VAL A 313 -8.99 3.55 8.65
N ASN A 314 -10.03 4.04 9.33
CA ASN A 314 -9.89 4.90 10.50
C ASN A 314 -9.23 4.16 11.67
N PHE A 315 -9.60 2.89 11.89
CA PHE A 315 -8.95 2.04 12.88
C PHE A 315 -7.44 1.92 12.61
N LEU A 316 -7.05 1.51 11.39
CA LEU A 316 -5.64 1.35 11.01
C LEU A 316 -4.88 2.68 11.11
N LYS A 317 -5.52 3.80 10.75
CA LYS A 317 -4.97 5.15 10.85
C LYS A 317 -4.67 5.52 12.30
N THR A 318 -5.65 5.42 13.19
CA THR A 318 -5.51 5.72 14.63
C THR A 318 -4.43 4.87 15.25
N ARG A 319 -4.46 3.54 15.05
CA ARG A 319 -3.46 2.63 15.61
C ARG A 319 -2.05 2.84 15.06
N THR A 320 -1.93 3.25 13.79
CA THR A 320 -0.64 3.60 13.20
C THR A 320 -0.08 4.87 13.84
N LEU A 321 -0.91 5.88 14.08
CA LEU A 321 -0.49 7.12 14.73
C LEU A 321 -0.06 6.88 16.18
N GLU A 322 -0.81 6.09 16.95
CA GLU A 322 -0.42 5.64 18.30
C GLU A 322 0.96 4.97 18.27
N TRP A 323 1.16 4.01 17.36
CA TRP A 323 2.43 3.31 17.21
C TRP A 323 3.60 4.24 16.87
N LEU A 324 3.37 5.24 16.01
CA LEU A 324 4.37 6.23 15.62
C LEU A 324 4.78 7.15 16.78
N ILE A 325 3.84 7.48 17.66
CA ILE A 325 4.09 8.27 18.87
C ILE A 325 4.92 7.45 19.88
N GLU A 326 4.56 6.18 20.07
CA GLU A 326 5.24 5.27 21.00
C GLU A 326 6.65 4.85 20.51
N ASN A 327 6.92 4.96 19.21
CA ASN A 327 8.21 4.62 18.60
C ASN A 327 8.92 5.86 18.01
N PRO A 328 9.40 6.81 18.84
CA PRO A 328 9.94 8.11 18.40
C PRO A 328 11.33 8.06 17.77
N ASN A 329 11.74 6.93 17.17
CA ASN A 329 12.99 6.78 16.40
C ASN A 329 13.10 7.76 15.20
N ASN A 330 12.08 8.60 15.00
CA ASN A 330 11.85 9.52 13.91
C ASN A 330 12.38 10.94 14.15
N MET A 331 13.04 11.25 15.28
CA MET A 331 13.72 12.55 15.41
C MET A 331 14.83 12.68 14.36
N ASN A 332 14.81 13.80 13.61
CA ASN A 332 15.73 14.12 12.51
C ASN A 332 15.77 13.06 11.39
N TRP A 333 14.65 12.40 11.11
CA TRP A 333 14.56 11.35 10.10
C TRP A 333 14.98 11.83 8.70
N GLN A 334 14.65 13.09 8.33
CA GLN A 334 15.06 13.68 7.06
C GLN A 334 16.59 13.76 6.94
N TYR A 335 17.28 14.19 7.99
CA TYR A 335 18.75 14.24 8.03
C TYR A 335 19.37 12.84 7.97
N LYS A 336 18.78 11.86 8.68
CA LYS A 336 19.24 10.46 8.64
C LYS A 336 19.18 9.88 7.23
N ILE A 337 18.11 10.18 6.47
CA ILE A 337 17.98 9.76 5.07
C ILE A 337 19.00 10.50 4.21
N ALA A 338 19.07 11.83 4.34
CA ALA A 338 20.02 12.65 3.58
C ALA A 338 21.46 12.17 3.78
N SER A 339 21.81 11.69 4.98
CA SER A 339 23.16 11.21 5.31
C SER A 339 23.41 9.74 4.95
N ASN A 340 22.37 8.97 4.60
CA ASN A 340 22.49 7.55 4.31
C ASN A 340 22.45 7.27 2.79
N LYS A 341 23.64 7.04 2.22
CA LYS A 341 23.80 6.74 0.79
C LYS A 341 22.95 5.56 0.31
N LYS A 342 22.77 4.51 1.13
CA LYS A 342 21.96 3.33 0.73
C LYS A 342 20.48 3.67 0.60
N LEU A 343 19.96 4.52 1.49
CA LEU A 343 18.56 4.96 1.45
C LEU A 343 18.33 6.00 0.35
N LEU A 344 19.32 6.84 0.07
CA LEU A 344 19.20 7.93 -0.89
C LEU A 344 19.41 7.48 -2.34
N TYR A 345 20.47 6.70 -2.61
CA TYR A 345 20.90 6.41 -3.98
C TYR A 345 20.01 5.42 -4.73
N ALA A 346 19.16 4.70 -4.00
CA ALA A 346 18.10 3.87 -4.58
C ALA A 346 17.01 4.69 -5.29
N TYR A 347 16.94 6.01 -5.07
CA TYR A 347 15.92 6.89 -5.63
C TYR A 347 16.56 8.01 -6.46
N SER A 348 15.81 8.47 -7.47
CA SER A 348 16.24 9.58 -8.33
C SER A 348 16.25 10.91 -7.57
N SER A 349 15.35 11.11 -6.61
CA SER A 349 15.23 12.38 -5.86
C SER A 349 15.21 12.16 -4.36
N PHE A 350 15.60 13.20 -3.62
CA PHE A 350 15.49 13.19 -2.18
C PHE A 350 14.04 13.10 -1.72
N VAL A 351 13.10 13.78 -2.40
CA VAL A 351 11.66 13.64 -2.12
C VAL A 351 11.18 12.20 -2.24
N ASN A 352 11.59 11.48 -3.30
CA ASN A 352 11.21 10.07 -3.46
C ASN A 352 11.80 9.20 -2.34
N ALA A 353 13.03 9.49 -1.88
CA ALA A 353 13.63 8.81 -0.74
C ALA A 353 12.88 9.10 0.58
N LEU A 354 12.45 10.34 0.81
CA LEU A 354 11.62 10.72 1.96
C LEU A 354 10.27 9.99 1.94
N LEU A 355 9.55 10.02 0.81
CA LEU A 355 8.26 9.34 0.65
C LEU A 355 8.39 7.83 0.84
N ALA A 356 9.43 7.20 0.28
CA ALA A 356 9.69 5.79 0.47
C ALA A 356 10.00 5.44 1.94
N HIS A 357 10.71 6.31 2.65
CA HIS A 357 10.95 6.11 4.08
C HIS A 357 9.65 6.19 4.88
N ILE A 358 8.80 7.19 4.64
CA ILE A 358 7.49 7.33 5.30
C ILE A 358 6.67 6.04 5.08
N ARG A 359 6.56 5.57 3.84
CA ARG A 359 5.90 4.29 3.52
C ARG A 359 6.49 3.12 4.28
N SER A 360 7.83 3.03 4.34
CA SER A 360 8.53 1.94 5.03
C SER A 360 8.29 1.90 6.54
N ILE A 361 8.02 3.05 7.17
CA ILE A 361 7.66 3.14 8.58
C ILE A 361 6.19 2.80 8.76
N VAL A 362 5.30 3.45 8.01
CA VAL A 362 3.83 3.35 8.14
C VAL A 362 3.32 1.94 7.84
N ARG A 363 3.91 1.24 6.87
CA ARG A 363 3.52 -0.13 6.54
C ARG A 363 3.76 -1.14 7.67
N LYS A 364 4.66 -0.84 8.61
CA LYS A 364 5.00 -1.76 9.71
C LYS A 364 3.81 -1.98 10.67
N PRO A 365 3.23 -0.93 11.30
CA PRO A 365 2.04 -1.11 12.13
C PRO A 365 0.86 -1.62 11.31
N ILE A 366 0.66 -1.18 10.06
CA ILE A 366 -0.42 -1.71 9.21
C ILE A 366 -0.32 -3.23 9.07
N ALA A 367 0.84 -3.77 8.70
CA ALA A 367 1.04 -5.22 8.55
C ALA A 367 0.78 -5.97 9.85
N LYS A 368 1.24 -5.44 11.00
CA LYS A 368 1.00 -6.05 12.31
C LYS A 368 -0.48 -6.09 12.68
N TRP A 369 -1.20 -4.98 12.49
CA TRP A 369 -2.63 -4.90 12.80
C TRP A 369 -3.47 -5.73 11.86
N LEU A 370 -3.16 -5.74 10.56
CA LEU A 370 -3.82 -6.63 9.60
C LEU A 370 -3.65 -8.10 10.02
N TYR A 371 -2.44 -8.53 10.39
CA TYR A 371 -2.26 -9.89 10.90
C TYR A 371 -3.04 -10.16 12.19
N ALA A 372 -3.00 -9.25 13.17
CA ALA A 372 -3.66 -9.44 14.45
C ALA A 372 -5.19 -9.58 14.31
N LEU A 373 -5.80 -8.84 13.38
CA LEU A 373 -7.21 -8.97 13.02
C LEU A 373 -7.46 -10.26 12.22
N GLU A 374 -6.65 -10.49 11.19
CA GLU A 374 -6.83 -11.61 10.27
C GLU A 374 -6.68 -12.98 10.94
N LYS A 375 -5.82 -13.08 11.96
CA LYS A 375 -5.68 -14.27 12.83
C LYS A 375 -7.01 -14.76 13.41
N TYR A 376 -8.00 -13.87 13.57
CA TYR A 376 -9.34 -14.20 14.06
C TYR A 376 -10.43 -14.07 12.97
N ALA A 377 -10.04 -13.92 11.71
CA ALA A 377 -10.91 -13.75 10.54
C ALA A 377 -11.90 -12.58 10.65
N VAL A 378 -11.58 -11.55 11.44
CA VAL A 378 -12.53 -10.45 11.74
C VAL A 378 -12.57 -9.36 10.67
N ILE A 379 -11.59 -9.33 9.75
CA ILE A 379 -11.54 -8.35 8.65
C ILE A 379 -12.68 -8.59 7.66
N HIS A 380 -12.95 -9.86 7.32
CA HIS A 380 -14.07 -10.20 6.46
C HIS A 380 -15.40 -9.76 7.09
N THR A 381 -15.59 -10.04 8.38
CA THR A 381 -16.84 -9.73 9.09
C THR A 381 -17.16 -8.25 9.08
N ILE A 382 -16.17 -7.37 9.34
CA ILE A 382 -16.40 -5.92 9.33
C ILE A 382 -16.72 -5.38 7.92
N ILE A 383 -16.07 -5.92 6.89
CA ILE A 383 -16.37 -5.58 5.49
C ILE A 383 -17.80 -5.99 5.15
N PHE A 384 -18.21 -7.20 5.53
CA PHE A 384 -19.54 -7.73 5.28
C PHE A 384 -20.63 -6.92 6.00
N LEU A 385 -20.49 -6.68 7.31
CA LEU A 385 -21.45 -5.91 8.10
C LEU A 385 -21.61 -4.48 7.58
N TYR A 386 -20.49 -3.82 7.23
CA TYR A 386 -20.53 -2.47 6.67
C TYR A 386 -21.27 -2.42 5.33
N ASN A 387 -20.94 -3.32 4.40
CA ASN A 387 -21.61 -3.37 3.10
C ASN A 387 -23.11 -3.64 3.24
N LYS A 388 -23.51 -4.53 4.16
CA LYS A 388 -24.91 -4.83 4.43
C LYS A 388 -25.65 -3.60 4.97
N SER A 389 -25.07 -2.88 5.92
CA SER A 389 -25.64 -1.64 6.48
C SER A 389 -25.89 -0.54 5.42
N LEU A 390 -25.03 -0.46 4.38
CA LEU A 390 -25.21 0.47 3.25
C LEU A 390 -26.35 0.06 2.29
N THR A 391 -26.67 -1.23 2.21
CA THR A 391 -27.73 -1.74 1.34
C THR A 391 -29.12 -1.75 1.99
N THR A 392 -29.19 -1.82 3.32
CA THR A 392 -30.44 -1.85 4.08
C THR A 392 -31.03 -0.46 4.29
N LYS A 393 -30.20 0.59 4.35
CA LYS A 393 -30.61 2.01 4.35
C LYS A 393 -29.56 2.83 3.60
N GLY A 394 -30.00 3.80 2.77
CA GLY A 394 -29.09 4.77 2.14
C GLY A 394 -28.17 5.46 3.16
N PRO A 395 -27.07 6.10 2.73
CA PRO A 395 -25.93 6.43 3.60
C PRO A 395 -26.39 7.22 4.82
N ALA A 396 -26.39 6.58 5.99
CA ALA A 396 -26.69 7.23 7.24
C ALA A 396 -25.54 8.16 7.58
N GLU A 397 -25.80 9.47 7.60
CA GLU A 397 -24.89 10.45 8.18
C GLU A 397 -24.65 10.09 9.64
N PHE A 398 -23.42 9.70 9.97
CA PHE A 398 -22.98 9.47 11.34
C PHE A 398 -23.04 10.78 12.12
N MET A 399 -24.03 10.94 13.01
CA MET A 399 -24.04 12.03 13.98
C MET A 399 -23.34 11.61 15.26
N MET A 400 -22.23 12.28 15.57
CA MET A 400 -21.67 12.35 16.93
C MET A 400 -22.51 13.30 17.78
N GLU A 401 -22.82 12.83 19.00
CA GLU A 401 -23.35 13.50 20.19
C GLU A 401 -23.93 14.92 20.09
N GLY A 402 -25.19 15.01 20.52
CA GLY A 402 -25.77 16.20 21.14
C GLY A 402 -27.03 16.70 20.46
N VAL A 403 -28.20 16.33 21.00
CA VAL A 403 -29.37 17.20 21.30
C VAL A 403 -30.40 16.34 22.03
N GLU A 404 -30.81 16.79 23.21
CA GLU A 404 -31.87 16.24 24.05
C GLU A 404 -33.27 16.61 23.51
N ASP A 405 -34.26 15.81 23.93
CA ASP A 405 -35.71 15.87 23.71
C ASP A 405 -36.23 15.39 22.34
N TYR A 406 -36.95 14.26 22.33
CA TYR A 406 -38.38 14.15 21.96
C TYR A 406 -38.97 12.79 22.38
N ASP A 407 -40.29 12.81 22.58
CA ASP A 407 -41.26 11.86 23.15
C ASP A 407 -41.10 10.34 22.89
N GLU A 408 -41.58 9.58 23.87
CA GLU A 408 -41.69 8.11 23.88
C GLU A 408 -42.65 7.56 22.80
N THR A 409 -42.35 6.35 22.32
CA THR A 409 -43.16 5.41 21.50
C THR A 409 -43.01 5.41 19.97
N GLU A 410 -41.78 5.38 19.47
CA GLU A 410 -41.44 4.48 18.35
C GLU A 410 -40.50 3.39 18.87
N LYS A 411 -40.87 2.10 18.69
CA LYS A 411 -39.93 1.00 18.90
C LYS A 411 -38.78 1.22 17.91
N ILE A 412 -37.67 1.78 18.39
CA ILE A 412 -36.42 1.84 17.65
C ILE A 412 -36.02 0.39 17.39
N ILE A 413 -36.27 -0.09 16.16
CA ILE A 413 -35.67 -1.33 15.67
C ILE A 413 -34.19 -1.01 15.58
N ILE A 414 -33.43 -1.32 16.63
CA ILE A 414 -31.98 -1.31 16.59
C ILE A 414 -31.61 -2.27 15.46
N ASP A 415 -30.95 -1.76 14.44
CA ASP A 415 -30.48 -2.56 13.31
C ASP A 415 -29.56 -3.65 13.85
N ASP A 416 -29.90 -4.91 13.65
CA ASP A 416 -29.15 -6.07 14.14
C ASP A 416 -27.66 -5.99 13.74
N ASP A 417 -27.38 -5.41 12.56
CA ASP A 417 -26.03 -5.22 12.06
C ASP A 417 -25.26 -4.12 12.84
N ALA A 418 -25.96 -3.09 13.35
CA ALA A 418 -25.36 -2.02 14.15
C ALA A 418 -24.91 -2.51 15.53
N TYR A 419 -25.68 -3.42 16.14
CA TYR A 419 -25.31 -4.01 17.43
C TYR A 419 -24.11 -4.97 17.29
N LEU A 420 -24.05 -5.76 16.22
CA LEU A 420 -22.87 -6.57 15.89
C LEU A 420 -21.64 -5.71 15.59
N LEU A 421 -21.82 -4.56 14.95
CA LEU A 421 -20.75 -3.59 14.69
C LEU A 421 -20.22 -2.95 15.98
N GLU A 422 -21.11 -2.57 16.91
CA GLU A 422 -20.72 -2.07 18.24
C GLU A 422 -19.89 -3.12 19.00
N PHE A 423 -20.32 -4.37 18.96
CA PHE A 423 -19.57 -5.47 19.56
C PHE A 423 -18.19 -5.65 18.90
N TRP A 424 -18.08 -5.59 17.57
CA TRP A 424 -16.81 -5.65 16.85
C TRP A 424 -15.85 -4.54 17.33
N ASN A 425 -16.32 -3.29 17.41
CA ASN A 425 -15.50 -2.17 17.86
C ASN A 425 -14.99 -2.36 19.30
N LYS A 426 -15.87 -2.77 20.23
CA LYS A 426 -15.48 -3.05 21.63
C LYS A 426 -14.40 -4.13 21.73
N MET A 427 -14.51 -5.18 20.92
CA MET A 427 -13.58 -6.32 20.95
C MET A 427 -12.22 -5.97 20.35
N VAL A 428 -12.19 -5.15 19.30
CA VAL A 428 -10.95 -4.69 18.66
C VAL A 428 -10.18 -3.72 19.55
N ASP A 429 -10.88 -2.92 20.37
CA ASP A 429 -10.25 -1.98 21.30
C ASP A 429 -9.72 -2.63 22.59
N ASP A 430 -10.13 -3.86 22.90
CA ASP A 430 -9.61 -4.61 24.04
C ASP A 430 -8.22 -5.19 23.74
N LYS A 431 -7.20 -4.60 24.37
CA LYS A 431 -5.79 -5.02 24.25
C LYS A 431 -5.54 -6.45 24.71
N ASN A 432 -6.43 -7.05 25.52
CA ASN A 432 -6.32 -8.45 25.92
C ASN A 432 -6.77 -9.42 24.82
N ILE A 433 -7.51 -8.93 23.83
CA ILE A 433 -8.05 -9.72 22.72
C ILE A 433 -7.16 -9.55 21.49
N ILE A 434 -6.97 -8.29 21.06
CA ILE A 434 -6.09 -7.93 19.95
C ILE A 434 -4.87 -7.20 20.49
N SER A 435 -3.69 -7.78 20.28
CA SER A 435 -2.41 -7.15 20.59
C SER A 435 -1.40 -7.41 19.51
N ILE A 436 -0.58 -6.39 19.23
CA ILE A 436 0.59 -6.46 18.33
C ILE A 436 1.93 -6.51 19.09
N GLU A 437 1.89 -6.40 20.42
CA GLU A 437 3.10 -6.36 21.27
C GLU A 437 3.82 -7.71 21.28
N GLU A 438 3.08 -8.81 21.16
CA GLU A 438 3.62 -10.18 21.08
C GLU A 438 4.33 -10.47 19.74
N LEU A 439 4.15 -9.60 18.73
CA LEU A 439 4.74 -9.78 17.39
C LEU A 439 6.19 -9.28 17.37
N ILE A 440 7.11 -10.22 17.63
CA ILE A 440 8.55 -9.99 17.63
C ILE A 440 9.05 -9.76 16.19
N GLY A 441 9.84 -8.69 16.01
CA GLY A 441 10.52 -8.39 14.75
C GLY A 441 9.77 -7.41 13.85
N ASP A 442 10.49 -6.96 12.82
CA ASP A 442 9.94 -6.15 11.73
C ASP A 442 9.16 -7.04 10.74
N PRO A 443 7.98 -6.60 10.26
CA PRO A 443 7.23 -7.34 9.24
C PRO A 443 8.07 -7.57 7.98
N SER A 444 7.96 -8.77 7.44
CA SER A 444 8.53 -9.14 6.14
C SER A 444 7.60 -10.12 5.43
N PRO A 445 7.75 -10.31 4.10
CA PRO A 445 6.94 -11.28 3.37
C PRO A 445 6.96 -12.66 4.04
N ASP A 446 5.78 -13.27 4.20
CA ASP A 446 5.55 -14.55 4.88
C ASP A 446 6.00 -14.65 6.36
N SER A 447 6.27 -13.51 7.01
CA SER A 447 6.72 -13.48 8.42
C SER A 447 5.68 -13.96 9.42
N TYR A 448 4.39 -13.70 9.15
CA TYR A 448 3.30 -14.04 10.05
C TYR A 448 2.52 -15.24 9.54
N LYS A 449 2.61 -16.38 10.23
CA LYS A 449 1.93 -17.60 9.80
C LYS A 449 0.46 -17.58 10.19
N MET A 450 -0.42 -17.74 9.23
CA MET A 450 -1.84 -17.94 9.52
C MET A 450 -2.04 -19.28 10.24
N PRO A 451 -2.77 -19.31 11.37
CA PRO A 451 -3.04 -20.54 12.09
C PRO A 451 -4.02 -21.47 11.33
N HIS A 452 -4.83 -20.93 10.42
CA HIS A 452 -5.86 -21.67 9.67
C HIS A 452 -6.22 -21.00 8.34
N GLY A 453 -6.95 -21.74 7.48
CA GLY A 453 -7.51 -21.26 6.20
C GLY A 453 -8.94 -20.72 6.28
N ILE A 454 -9.40 -20.34 7.47
CA ILE A 454 -10.74 -19.79 7.73
C ILE A 454 -10.71 -18.28 7.54
N TYR A 455 -11.59 -17.76 6.67
CA TYR A 455 -11.63 -16.34 6.27
C TYR A 455 -13.02 -15.72 6.37
N GLU A 456 -14.05 -16.45 5.96
CA GLU A 456 -15.40 -15.92 5.77
C GLU A 456 -16.28 -16.26 6.98
N LEU A 457 -16.11 -15.50 8.07
CA LEU A 457 -16.97 -15.60 9.25
C LEU A 457 -18.01 -14.47 9.27
N GLU A 458 -19.24 -14.79 9.65
CA GLU A 458 -20.36 -13.85 9.72
C GLU A 458 -20.51 -13.18 11.08
N PHE A 459 -20.25 -13.89 12.17
CA PHE A 459 -20.37 -13.35 13.51
C PHE A 459 -19.01 -12.78 13.98
N PRO A 460 -18.98 -11.55 14.52
CA PRO A 460 -17.73 -10.92 14.93
C PRO A 460 -17.00 -11.77 15.97
N PHE A 461 -15.70 -12.02 15.75
CA PHE A 461 -14.85 -12.75 16.68
C PHE A 461 -15.32 -14.18 16.99
N SER A 462 -16.14 -14.81 16.13
CA SER A 462 -16.59 -16.20 16.30
C SER A 462 -15.46 -17.16 16.63
N TYR A 463 -14.39 -17.12 15.85
CA TYR A 463 -13.24 -18.01 16.05
C TYR A 463 -12.55 -17.80 17.40
N TYR A 464 -12.47 -16.55 17.87
CA TYR A 464 -11.93 -16.25 19.19
C TYR A 464 -12.83 -16.78 20.31
N ILE A 465 -14.15 -16.62 20.19
CA ILE A 465 -15.12 -17.14 21.15
C ILE A 465 -15.07 -18.67 21.19
N MET A 466 -15.02 -19.33 20.02
CA MET A 466 -14.84 -20.79 19.93
C MET A 466 -13.62 -21.24 20.71
N LYS A 467 -12.46 -20.60 20.47
CA LYS A 467 -11.23 -20.91 21.19
C LYS A 467 -11.38 -20.73 22.71
N LYS A 468 -12.09 -19.69 23.16
CA LYS A 468 -12.34 -19.46 24.59
C LYS A 468 -13.23 -20.52 25.23
N ILE A 469 -14.21 -21.05 24.48
CA ILE A 469 -15.00 -22.19 24.94
C ILE A 469 -14.13 -23.46 24.96
N ASP A 470 -13.33 -23.69 23.91
CA ASP A 470 -12.42 -24.84 23.80
C ASP A 470 -11.30 -24.85 24.85
N ASP A 471 -10.84 -23.69 25.33
CA ASP A 471 -9.90 -23.60 26.45
C ASP A 471 -10.46 -24.28 27.73
N SER A 472 -11.78 -24.43 27.83
CA SER A 472 -12.46 -25.07 28.97
C SER A 472 -12.71 -26.58 28.78
N ARG A 473 -12.38 -27.15 27.60
CA ARG A 473 -12.58 -28.57 27.28
C ARG A 473 -11.89 -29.50 28.27
N ARG A 474 -10.66 -29.18 28.65
CA ARG A 474 -9.89 -30.02 29.57
C ARG A 474 -10.55 -30.12 30.95
N VAL A 475 -11.07 -29.00 31.45
CA VAL A 475 -11.78 -28.96 32.74
C VAL A 475 -13.05 -29.81 32.67
N TYR A 476 -13.79 -29.70 31.56
CA TYR A 476 -14.97 -30.52 31.31
C TYR A 476 -14.65 -32.03 31.35
N GLU A 477 -13.60 -32.47 30.64
CA GLU A 477 -13.20 -33.88 30.59
C GLU A 477 -12.71 -34.41 31.94
N GLU A 478 -11.97 -33.61 32.72
CA GLU A 478 -11.47 -33.97 34.05
C GLU A 478 -12.62 -34.09 35.09
N GLU A 479 -13.57 -33.18 35.07
CA GLU A 479 -14.76 -33.21 35.94
C GLU A 479 -15.72 -34.36 35.56
N LEU A 480 -15.90 -34.63 34.27
CA LEU A 480 -16.69 -35.77 33.79
C LEU A 480 -16.05 -37.11 34.18
N SER A 481 -14.72 -37.20 34.11
CA SER A 481 -13.98 -38.37 34.61
C SER A 481 -14.14 -38.56 36.12
N SER A 482 -14.20 -37.46 36.88
CA SER A 482 -14.45 -37.50 38.32
C SER A 482 -15.86 -38.00 38.64
N LEU A 483 -16.87 -37.61 37.86
CA LEU A 483 -18.23 -38.13 37.94
C LEU A 483 -18.30 -39.63 37.62
N PHE A 484 -17.52 -40.10 36.65
CA PHE A 484 -17.44 -41.52 36.28
C PHE A 484 -16.81 -42.39 37.39
N ASN A 485 -15.86 -41.84 38.15
CA ASN A 485 -15.20 -42.57 39.23
C ASN A 485 -16.09 -42.79 40.48
N ASP A 486 -17.23 -42.11 40.55
CA ASP A 486 -18.23 -42.33 41.57
C ASP A 486 -19.20 -43.44 41.14
N ALA A 487 -19.11 -44.58 41.82
CA ALA A 487 -19.85 -45.80 41.52
C ALA A 487 -21.38 -45.63 41.59
N ASP A 488 -21.87 -44.58 42.26
CA ASP A 488 -23.31 -44.29 42.34
C ASP A 488 -23.84 -43.60 41.07
N ASN A 489 -22.97 -43.06 40.22
CA ASN A 489 -23.34 -42.37 38.98
C ASN A 489 -23.29 -43.25 37.73
N VAL A 490 -22.76 -44.48 37.85
CA VAL A 490 -22.56 -45.41 36.74
C VAL A 490 -23.64 -46.49 36.74
N ASP A 491 -24.21 -46.72 35.56
CA ASP A 491 -25.10 -47.85 35.33
C ASP A 491 -24.31 -49.16 35.37
N LYS A 492 -24.65 -50.01 36.34
CA LYS A 492 -23.98 -51.29 36.59
C LYS A 492 -24.16 -52.30 35.46
N THR A 493 -25.13 -52.11 34.57
CA THR A 493 -25.41 -53.01 33.43
C THR A 493 -24.68 -52.59 32.16
N THR A 494 -24.56 -51.29 31.89
CA THR A 494 -23.92 -50.76 30.67
C THR A 494 -22.47 -50.29 30.90
N GLY A 495 -22.07 -50.07 32.15
CA GLY A 495 -20.77 -49.51 32.51
C GLY A 495 -20.59 -48.05 32.12
N LYS A 496 -21.69 -47.35 31.76
CA LYS A 496 -21.69 -45.94 31.36
C LYS A 496 -22.31 -45.06 32.44
N LEU A 497 -21.94 -43.79 32.48
CA LEU A 497 -22.61 -42.77 33.29
C LEU A 497 -24.10 -42.70 32.93
N TYR A 498 -24.96 -42.53 33.92
CA TYR A 498 -26.38 -42.30 33.65
C TYR A 498 -26.57 -41.00 32.84
N SER A 499 -27.38 -41.07 31.77
CA SER A 499 -27.64 -39.92 30.88
C SER A 499 -28.16 -38.69 31.63
N TYR A 500 -29.01 -38.88 32.64
CA TYR A 500 -29.52 -37.77 33.46
C TYR A 500 -28.43 -37.08 34.30
N LYS A 501 -27.37 -37.79 34.72
CA LYS A 501 -26.23 -37.22 35.44
C LYS A 501 -25.33 -36.40 34.51
N ILE A 502 -25.13 -36.88 33.29
CA ILE A 502 -24.41 -36.13 32.25
C ILE A 502 -25.16 -34.84 31.91
N GLU A 503 -26.49 -34.89 31.74
CA GLU A 503 -27.29 -33.71 31.44
C GLU A 503 -27.35 -32.70 32.61
N GLU A 504 -27.41 -33.16 33.86
CA GLU A 504 -27.32 -32.30 35.05
C GLU A 504 -25.98 -31.55 35.10
N TYR A 505 -24.88 -32.26 34.82
CA TYR A 505 -23.56 -31.69 34.73
C TYR A 505 -23.43 -30.70 33.56
N ASN A 506 -23.87 -31.08 32.36
CA ASN A 506 -23.86 -30.24 31.17
C ASN A 506 -24.62 -28.92 31.41
N LYS A 507 -25.80 -28.95 32.04
CA LYS A 507 -26.56 -27.73 32.39
C LYS A 507 -25.77 -26.80 33.32
N LYS A 508 -25.09 -27.36 34.33
CA LYS A 508 -24.24 -26.60 35.25
C LYS A 508 -23.02 -26.01 34.52
N PHE A 509 -22.37 -26.80 33.67
CA PHE A 509 -21.22 -26.38 32.90
C PHE A 509 -21.57 -25.26 31.91
N ILE A 510 -22.66 -25.41 31.14
CA ILE A 510 -23.16 -24.39 30.22
C ILE A 510 -23.41 -23.07 30.95
N LYS A 511 -24.03 -23.11 32.13
CA LYS A 511 -24.25 -21.90 32.94
C LYS A 511 -22.93 -21.25 33.35
N ASN A 512 -21.96 -22.02 33.83
CA ASN A 512 -20.66 -21.51 34.26
C ASN A 512 -19.89 -20.87 33.10
N ILE A 513 -19.88 -21.49 31.92
CA ILE A 513 -19.24 -20.93 30.72
C ILE A 513 -19.97 -19.67 30.25
N GLY A 514 -21.31 -19.66 30.31
CA GLY A 514 -22.11 -18.48 30.01
C GLY A 514 -21.86 -17.29 30.95
N GLU A 515 -21.31 -17.51 32.14
CA GLU A 515 -20.92 -16.46 33.08
C GLU A 515 -19.55 -15.84 32.79
N ILE A 516 -18.74 -16.44 31.89
CA ILE A 516 -17.44 -15.88 31.48
C ILE A 516 -17.69 -14.50 30.84
N PRO A 517 -17.01 -13.42 31.30
CA PRO A 517 -17.33 -12.05 30.89
C PRO A 517 -17.45 -11.85 29.37
N ILE A 518 -16.60 -12.51 28.60
CA ILE A 518 -16.60 -12.36 27.14
C ILE A 518 -17.79 -13.04 26.46
N ILE A 519 -18.26 -14.15 27.00
CA ILE A 519 -19.41 -14.89 26.48
C ILE A 519 -20.69 -14.21 26.96
N LYS A 520 -20.73 -13.83 28.24
CA LYS A 520 -21.84 -13.12 28.87
C LYS A 520 -22.16 -11.79 28.19
N ASN A 521 -21.13 -11.02 27.83
CA ASN A 521 -21.27 -9.71 27.22
C ASN A 521 -21.33 -9.77 25.68
N SER A 522 -21.23 -10.97 25.09
CA SER A 522 -21.30 -11.16 23.65
C SER A 522 -22.77 -11.19 23.17
N PRO A 523 -23.06 -10.66 21.96
CA PRO A 523 -24.38 -10.77 21.35
C PRO A 523 -24.71 -12.19 20.85
N ILE A 524 -23.89 -13.20 21.20
CA ILE A 524 -24.01 -14.57 20.72
C ILE A 524 -25.36 -15.22 21.06
N VAL A 525 -25.97 -14.85 22.18
CA VAL A 525 -27.31 -15.31 22.58
C VAL A 525 -28.41 -14.73 21.68
N ASN A 526 -28.19 -13.53 21.13
CA ASN A 526 -29.15 -12.86 20.26
C ASN A 526 -29.03 -13.34 18.79
N TYR A 527 -27.85 -13.80 18.38
CA TYR A 527 -27.58 -14.28 17.01
C TYR A 527 -26.91 -15.67 16.98
N PRO A 528 -27.50 -16.69 17.62
CA PRO A 528 -26.84 -17.97 17.76
C PRO A 528 -26.77 -18.74 16.42
N GLU A 529 -27.69 -18.46 15.49
CA GLU A 529 -27.68 -18.95 14.09
C GLU A 529 -26.39 -18.59 13.35
N LYS A 530 -25.90 -17.35 13.52
CA LYS A 530 -24.67 -16.87 12.86
C LYS A 530 -23.43 -17.58 13.40
N TYR A 531 -23.39 -17.75 14.72
CA TYR A 531 -22.31 -18.48 15.38
C TYR A 531 -22.31 -19.96 14.98
N PHE A 532 -23.49 -20.60 14.94
CA PHE A 532 -23.63 -21.99 14.48
C PHE A 532 -23.07 -22.17 13.07
N LYS A 533 -23.42 -21.27 12.15
CA LYS A 533 -22.91 -21.29 10.77
C LYS A 533 -21.38 -21.16 10.73
N ASP A 534 -20.83 -20.21 11.50
CA ASP A 534 -19.39 -20.04 11.62
C ASP A 534 -18.72 -21.29 12.20
N PHE A 535 -19.34 -21.96 13.17
CA PHE A 535 -18.83 -23.17 13.81
C PHE A 535 -18.70 -24.33 12.82
N VAL A 536 -19.75 -24.57 12.03
CA VAL A 536 -19.76 -25.53 10.92
C VAL A 536 -18.64 -25.20 9.92
N ASN A 537 -18.52 -23.93 9.52
CA ASN A 537 -17.50 -23.48 8.56
C ASN A 537 -16.06 -23.69 9.06
N VAL A 538 -15.82 -23.48 10.36
CA VAL A 538 -14.53 -23.72 11.01
C VAL A 538 -14.18 -25.21 10.99
N ILE A 539 -15.12 -26.09 11.34
CA ILE A 539 -14.90 -27.55 11.31
C ILE A 539 -14.57 -28.05 9.91
N LEU A 540 -15.37 -27.66 8.89
CA LEU A 540 -15.13 -28.05 7.50
C LEU A 540 -13.76 -27.57 6.98
N SER A 541 -13.33 -26.38 7.42
CA SER A 541 -12.03 -25.81 7.02
C SER A 541 -10.85 -26.51 7.69
N ASN A 542 -11.02 -27.02 8.92
CA ASN A 542 -9.94 -27.69 9.67
C ASN A 542 -9.81 -29.18 9.32
N GLU A 543 -10.94 -29.90 9.21
CA GLU A 543 -10.94 -31.37 9.14
C GLU A 543 -11.06 -31.90 7.70
N VAL A 544 -11.89 -31.28 6.85
CA VAL A 544 -12.23 -31.80 5.51
C VAL A 544 -11.27 -31.30 4.43
N SER A 545 -10.70 -30.11 4.61
CA SER A 545 -9.83 -29.44 3.61
C SER A 545 -8.42 -30.04 3.45
N SER A 546 -8.12 -31.13 4.15
CA SER A 546 -6.84 -31.84 4.04
C SER A 546 -6.78 -32.86 2.89
N SER A 547 -7.91 -33.16 2.22
CA SER A 547 -8.00 -34.35 1.33
C SER A 547 -8.46 -34.13 -0.12
N SER A 548 -8.97 -32.98 -0.54
CA SER A 548 -9.30 -32.79 -1.98
C SER A 548 -9.52 -31.33 -2.40
N GLU A 549 -9.09 -31.01 -3.63
CA GLU A 549 -9.52 -29.84 -4.41
C GLU A 549 -11.02 -29.99 -4.74
N VAL A 550 -11.87 -29.76 -3.75
CA VAL A 550 -13.33 -29.86 -3.89
C VAL A 550 -13.89 -28.50 -4.33
N GLY A 551 -14.77 -28.48 -5.35
CA GLY A 551 -15.38 -27.26 -5.88
C GLY A 551 -16.39 -26.62 -4.92
N GLU A 552 -16.68 -25.32 -5.09
CA GLU A 552 -17.61 -24.55 -4.23
C GLU A 552 -19.00 -25.17 -4.07
N LYS A 553 -19.50 -25.90 -5.07
CA LYS A 553 -20.82 -26.54 -5.04
C LYS A 553 -20.91 -27.67 -4.01
N ASP A 554 -19.85 -28.47 -3.90
CA ASP A 554 -19.81 -29.60 -2.98
C ASP A 554 -19.65 -29.11 -1.54
N ARG A 555 -18.95 -27.98 -1.32
CA ARG A 555 -18.80 -27.36 0.01
C ARG A 555 -20.12 -26.82 0.59
N LYS A 556 -20.98 -26.22 -0.22
CA LYS A 556 -22.32 -25.79 0.26
C LYS A 556 -23.18 -26.97 0.67
N SER A 557 -23.07 -28.09 -0.07
CA SER A 557 -23.71 -29.34 0.31
C SER A 557 -23.15 -29.87 1.63
N ASP A 558 -21.84 -29.77 1.87
CA ASP A 558 -21.21 -30.20 3.12
C ASP A 558 -21.62 -29.34 4.33
N GLU A 559 -21.80 -28.04 4.13
CA GLU A 559 -22.30 -27.11 5.15
C GLU A 559 -23.73 -27.46 5.57
N GLU A 560 -24.62 -27.70 4.59
CA GLU A 560 -26.01 -28.12 4.83
C GLU A 560 -26.07 -29.51 5.51
N LEU A 561 -25.20 -30.43 5.09
CA LEU A 561 -25.10 -31.77 5.69
C LEU A 561 -24.64 -31.75 7.14
N LEU A 562 -23.57 -30.99 7.42
CA LEU A 562 -23.04 -30.91 8.77
C LEU A 562 -24.03 -30.20 9.71
N LYS A 563 -24.72 -29.15 9.21
CA LYS A 563 -25.83 -28.52 9.93
C LYS A 563 -26.91 -29.52 10.31
N LEU A 564 -27.38 -30.33 9.36
CA LEU A 564 -28.41 -31.36 9.61
C LEU A 564 -27.96 -32.40 10.65
N ILE A 565 -26.69 -32.83 10.60
CA ILE A 565 -26.12 -33.79 11.56
C ILE A 565 -26.16 -33.21 12.99
N PHE A 566 -25.72 -31.95 13.16
CA PHE A 566 -25.76 -31.28 14.46
C PHE A 566 -27.19 -31.08 14.96
N GLU A 567 -28.10 -30.61 14.11
CA GLU A 567 -29.51 -30.43 14.46
C GLU A 567 -30.13 -31.73 15.00
N ARG A 568 -29.88 -32.87 14.34
CA ARG A 568 -30.42 -34.17 14.79
C ARG A 568 -29.85 -34.64 16.13
N ARG A 569 -28.54 -34.50 16.32
CA ARG A 569 -27.88 -34.91 17.56
C ARG A 569 -28.29 -34.04 18.76
N LEU A 570 -28.71 -32.80 18.51
CA LEU A 570 -29.12 -31.86 19.55
C LEU A 570 -30.64 -31.80 19.77
N SER A 571 -31.44 -32.21 18.78
CA SER A 571 -32.92 -32.22 18.83
C SER A 571 -33.52 -33.19 19.86
N ALA A 572 -32.73 -34.09 20.44
CA ALA A 572 -33.19 -35.02 21.48
C ALA A 572 -33.41 -34.36 22.86
N SER A 573 -33.02 -33.10 23.03
CA SER A 573 -33.09 -32.38 24.30
C SER A 573 -33.69 -30.99 24.13
N ASP A 574 -34.86 -30.74 24.71
CA ASP A 574 -35.68 -29.51 24.59
C ASP A 574 -35.00 -28.18 25.01
N ASN A 575 -33.73 -28.17 25.39
CA ASN A 575 -33.01 -26.97 25.81
C ASN A 575 -31.96 -26.55 24.78
N ASP A 576 -32.45 -25.88 23.74
CA ASP A 576 -31.81 -24.92 22.83
C ASP A 576 -30.63 -25.45 21.98
N ILE A 577 -30.96 -26.00 20.80
CA ILE A 577 -30.05 -26.53 19.76
C ILE A 577 -28.99 -25.50 19.35
N LEU A 578 -29.32 -24.21 19.42
CA LEU A 578 -28.46 -23.11 19.00
C LEU A 578 -27.53 -22.62 20.12
N ASN A 579 -27.54 -23.24 21.30
CA ASN A 579 -26.65 -22.85 22.39
C ASN A 579 -25.17 -23.10 22.01
N PRO A 580 -24.32 -22.05 21.97
CA PRO A 580 -22.91 -22.15 21.58
C PRO A 580 -22.12 -23.20 22.36
N VAL A 581 -22.31 -23.26 23.68
CA VAL A 581 -21.56 -24.19 24.54
C VAL A 581 -22.03 -25.62 24.29
N ARG A 582 -23.34 -25.84 24.09
CA ARG A 582 -23.90 -27.17 23.80
C ARG A 582 -23.39 -27.73 22.46
N LEU A 583 -23.18 -26.87 21.46
CA LEU A 583 -22.55 -27.25 20.18
C LEU A 583 -21.13 -27.80 20.39
N HIS A 584 -20.31 -27.08 21.17
CA HIS A 584 -18.96 -27.52 21.52
C HIS A 584 -18.97 -28.85 22.29
N LEU A 585 -19.86 -29.01 23.29
CA LEU A 585 -20.00 -30.27 24.03
C LEU A 585 -20.32 -31.45 23.10
N CYS A 586 -21.28 -31.27 22.19
CA CYS A 586 -21.65 -32.28 21.21
C CYS A 586 -20.46 -32.65 20.31
N TRP A 587 -19.71 -31.66 19.85
CA TRP A 587 -18.51 -31.86 19.04
C TRP A 587 -17.40 -32.60 19.80
N TRP A 588 -17.09 -32.20 21.04
CA TRP A 588 -16.02 -32.83 21.83
C TRP A 588 -16.28 -34.31 22.07
N GLU A 589 -17.54 -34.68 22.33
CA GLU A 589 -17.96 -36.06 22.55
C GLU A 589 -18.03 -36.86 21.23
N ASN A 590 -18.55 -36.26 20.15
CA ASN A 590 -18.98 -37.01 18.97
C ASN A 590 -18.20 -36.71 17.68
N SER A 591 -17.14 -35.91 17.71
CA SER A 591 -16.38 -35.46 16.51
C SER A 591 -16.10 -36.57 15.48
N SER A 592 -15.57 -37.72 15.91
CA SER A 592 -15.27 -38.85 15.01
C SER A 592 -16.51 -39.44 14.35
N SER A 593 -17.62 -39.51 15.09
CA SER A 593 -18.90 -40.04 14.60
C SER A 593 -19.56 -39.05 13.64
N ILE A 594 -19.54 -37.76 13.97
CA ILE A 594 -20.04 -36.67 13.11
C ILE A 594 -19.29 -36.64 11.78
N LEU A 595 -17.96 -36.76 11.79
CA LEU A 595 -17.15 -36.81 10.55
C LEU A 595 -17.41 -38.07 9.72
N ALA A 596 -17.67 -39.21 10.38
CA ALA A 596 -18.06 -40.45 9.70
C ALA A 596 -19.44 -40.31 9.02
N GLU A 597 -20.42 -39.72 9.71
CA GLU A 597 -21.74 -39.42 9.15
C GLU A 597 -21.67 -38.46 7.95
N LEU A 598 -20.85 -37.42 8.06
CA LEU A 598 -20.60 -36.48 6.96
C LEU A 598 -20.03 -37.22 5.74
N THR A 599 -19.02 -38.07 5.95
CA THR A 599 -18.40 -38.87 4.88
C THR A 599 -19.42 -39.81 4.22
N LEU A 600 -20.27 -40.48 5.01
CA LEU A 600 -21.33 -41.34 4.48
C LEU A 600 -22.36 -40.55 3.66
N ALA A 601 -22.74 -39.37 4.14
CA ALA A 601 -23.67 -38.49 3.44
C ALA A 601 -23.07 -37.94 2.13
N GLN A 602 -21.77 -37.67 2.08
CA GLN A 602 -21.05 -37.28 0.86
C GLN A 602 -21.04 -38.39 -0.21
N ILE A 603 -20.99 -39.66 0.19
CA ILE A 603 -21.04 -40.80 -0.74
C ILE A 603 -22.42 -40.95 -1.40
N SER A 604 -23.48 -40.56 -0.69
CA SER A 604 -24.87 -40.68 -1.14
C SER A 604 -25.65 -39.35 -1.00
N PRO A 605 -25.34 -38.32 -1.82
CA PRO A 605 -25.93 -36.98 -1.68
C PRO A 605 -27.45 -36.93 -1.94
N HIS A 606 -28.03 -37.96 -2.55
CA HIS A 606 -29.49 -38.09 -2.73
C HIS A 606 -30.26 -38.30 -1.42
N VAL A 607 -29.58 -38.73 -0.35
CA VAL A 607 -30.15 -38.94 0.98
C VAL A 607 -30.88 -37.69 1.48
N ILE A 608 -30.31 -36.50 1.25
CA ILE A 608 -30.87 -35.22 1.70
C ILE A 608 -32.25 -34.96 1.06
N LYS A 609 -32.37 -35.19 -0.26
CA LYS A 609 -33.61 -34.89 -1.00
C LYS A 609 -34.78 -35.80 -0.64
N GLN A 610 -34.53 -37.01 -0.15
CA GLN A 610 -35.59 -37.91 0.32
C GLN A 610 -36.09 -37.52 1.71
N PHE A 611 -35.23 -36.92 2.54
CA PHE A 611 -35.60 -36.49 3.89
C PHE A 611 -36.42 -35.20 3.95
N ASP A 612 -36.18 -34.22 3.07
CA ASP A 612 -37.00 -32.98 3.01
C ASP A 612 -38.45 -33.24 2.58
N THR A 613 -38.73 -34.38 1.93
CA THR A 613 -40.07 -34.75 1.45
C THR A 613 -40.88 -35.61 2.44
N GLU A 614 -40.25 -36.16 3.48
CA GLU A 614 -40.91 -37.01 4.49
C GLU A 614 -41.00 -36.27 5.83
N THR A 615 -41.83 -35.22 5.88
CA THR A 615 -42.29 -34.62 7.13
C THR A 615 -43.21 -35.60 7.86
N ASP A 616 -42.65 -36.45 8.69
CA ASP A 616 -43.40 -37.16 9.73
C ASP A 616 -42.62 -36.99 11.05
N GLU A 617 -43.03 -35.99 11.83
CA GLU A 617 -42.36 -35.44 13.03
C GLU A 617 -42.11 -36.44 14.18
N ASN A 618 -42.38 -37.74 14.00
CA ASN A 618 -42.45 -38.70 15.11
C ASN A 618 -41.72 -40.04 14.90
N LYS A 619 -40.80 -40.17 13.93
CA LYS A 619 -39.97 -41.38 13.84
C LYS A 619 -38.51 -41.05 13.61
N LEU A 620 -37.66 -41.91 14.17
CA LEU A 620 -36.20 -41.93 14.08
C LEU A 620 -35.49 -41.09 15.16
N LEU A 621 -35.65 -41.54 16.41
CA LEU A 621 -34.72 -41.30 17.53
C LEU A 621 -33.28 -41.73 17.14
N GLU A 622 -32.28 -41.14 17.79
CA GLU A 622 -30.79 -41.21 17.64
C GLU A 622 -30.12 -42.49 17.09
N ILE A 623 -30.81 -43.62 17.00
CA ILE A 623 -30.27 -44.92 16.60
C ILE A 623 -30.50 -45.24 15.11
N GLU A 624 -31.35 -44.50 14.39
CA GLU A 624 -31.72 -44.87 13.03
C GLU A 624 -31.06 -44.03 11.92
N PHE A 625 -30.49 -42.85 12.20
CA PHE A 625 -29.87 -42.05 11.12
C PHE A 625 -28.54 -42.61 10.62
N GLU A 626 -27.63 -42.97 11.53
CA GLU A 626 -26.36 -43.62 11.16
C GLU A 626 -26.63 -44.93 10.40
N LYS A 627 -27.56 -45.75 10.90
CA LYS A 627 -27.98 -47.00 10.23
C LYS A 627 -28.62 -46.73 8.87
N TYR A 628 -29.49 -45.72 8.77
CA TYR A 628 -30.09 -45.32 7.51
C TYR A 628 -29.03 -44.87 6.52
N LEU A 629 -28.08 -44.02 6.92
CA LEU A 629 -26.97 -43.59 6.05
C LEU A 629 -26.18 -44.78 5.52
N VAL A 630 -25.84 -45.72 6.38
CA VAL A 630 -25.15 -46.96 5.99
C VAL A 630 -25.99 -47.78 5.00
N GLU A 631 -27.29 -47.98 5.26
CA GLU A 631 -28.19 -48.71 4.35
C GLU A 631 -28.33 -48.05 2.98
N GLN A 632 -28.40 -46.73 2.94
CA GLN A 632 -28.50 -45.96 1.69
C GLN A 632 -27.21 -46.05 0.88
N VAL A 633 -26.05 -45.88 1.53
CA VAL A 633 -24.74 -46.04 0.89
C VAL A 633 -24.58 -47.46 0.33
N ILE A 634 -24.98 -48.49 1.08
CA ILE A 634 -24.99 -49.87 0.60
C ILE A 634 -25.87 -50.01 -0.64
N ARG A 635 -27.08 -49.45 -0.62
CA ARG A 635 -28.02 -49.52 -1.76
C ARG A 635 -27.46 -48.82 -3.00
N ASP A 636 -26.86 -47.65 -2.85
CA ASP A 636 -26.28 -46.89 -3.96
C ASP A 636 -25.06 -47.58 -4.55
N LEU A 637 -24.19 -48.14 -3.71
CA LEU A 637 -23.05 -48.96 -4.15
C LEU A 637 -23.52 -50.22 -4.89
N LEU A 638 -24.54 -50.91 -4.38
CA LEU A 638 -25.13 -52.09 -5.05
C LEU A 638 -25.75 -51.72 -6.41
N ASN A 639 -26.50 -50.62 -6.49
CA ASN A 639 -27.06 -50.13 -7.74
C ASN A 639 -25.98 -49.79 -8.76
N ARG A 640 -24.87 -49.19 -8.31
CA ARG A 640 -23.72 -48.88 -9.17
C ARG A 640 -23.02 -50.13 -9.69
N ILE A 641 -22.86 -51.16 -8.85
CA ILE A 641 -22.33 -52.48 -9.25
C ILE A 641 -23.25 -53.14 -10.27
N ILE A 642 -24.57 -53.12 -10.05
CA ILE A 642 -25.57 -53.67 -10.99
C ILE A 642 -25.49 -52.95 -12.33
N TYR A 643 -25.46 -51.61 -12.32
CA TYR A 643 -25.34 -50.79 -13.53
C TYR A 643 -24.05 -51.08 -14.31
N LEU A 644 -22.90 -51.18 -13.64
CA LEU A 644 -21.62 -51.51 -14.27
C LEU A 644 -21.64 -52.91 -14.92
N LYS A 645 -22.29 -53.88 -14.26
CA LYS A 645 -22.48 -55.24 -14.80
C LYS A 645 -23.43 -55.26 -16.01
N GLU A 646 -24.41 -54.37 -16.05
CA GLU A 646 -25.31 -54.20 -17.20
C GLU A 646 -24.64 -53.45 -18.37
N GLU A 647 -23.77 -52.48 -18.10
CA GLU A 647 -22.92 -51.83 -19.10
C GLU A 647 -21.91 -52.80 -19.71
N GLU A 648 -21.24 -53.64 -18.91
CA GLU A 648 -20.35 -54.68 -19.42
C GLU A 648 -21.10 -55.68 -20.30
N LYS A 649 -22.32 -56.08 -19.91
CA LYS A 649 -23.18 -56.91 -20.76
C LYS A 649 -23.55 -56.23 -22.08
N LYS A 650 -23.77 -54.91 -22.10
CA LYS A 650 -24.02 -54.14 -23.33
C LYS A 650 -22.77 -53.91 -24.18
N ARG A 651 -21.58 -53.88 -23.59
CA ARG A 651 -20.29 -53.75 -24.32
C ARG A 651 -19.77 -55.08 -24.87
N TYR A 652 -20.18 -56.22 -24.29
CA TYR A 652 -19.74 -57.56 -24.70
C TYR A 652 -20.89 -58.48 -25.15
N GLY A 653 -22.06 -57.93 -25.43
CA GLY A 653 -23.20 -58.64 -26.01
C GLY A 653 -24.07 -57.69 -26.84
N ASP A 654 -23.66 -57.41 -28.07
CA ASP A 654 -23.88 -58.27 -29.24
C ASP A 654 -22.58 -58.41 -30.05
#